data_AF-P53396-F1
#
_entry.id   AF-P53396-F1
#
_cell.length_a   1.000
_cell.length_b   1.000
_cell.length_c   1.000
_cell.angle_alpha   90.00
_cell.angle_beta   90.00
_cell.angle_gamma   90.00
#
_symmetry.space_group_name_H-M   'P 1'
#
loop_
_entity.id
_entity.type
_entity.pdbx_description
1 polymer ?
#
loop_
_entity_poly.entity_id
_entity_poly.type
_entity_poly.pdbx_seq_one_letter_code
_entity_poly.pdbx_strand_id
1 'polypeptide(L)'
;MSAKAISEQTGKELLYKFICTTSAIQNRFKYARVTPDTDWARLLQDHPWLLSQNLVVKPDQLIKRRGKLGLVGVNLTLDGVKSWLKPRLGQEATVGKATGFLKNFLIEPFVPHSQAEEFYVCIYATREGDYVLFHHEGGVDVGDVDAKAQKLLVGVDEKLNPEDIKKHLLVHAPEDKKEILASFISGLFNFYEDLYFTYLEINPLVVTKDGVYVLDLAAKVDATADYICKVKWGDIEFPPPFGREAYPEEAYIADLDAKSGASLKLTLLNPKGRIWTMVAGGGASVVYSDTICDLGGVNELANYGEYSGAPSEQQTYDYAKTILSLMTREKHPDGKILIIGGSIANFTNVAATFKGIVRAIRDYQGPLKEHEVTIFVRRGGPNYQEGLRVMGEVGKTTGIPIHVFGTETHMTAIVGMALGHRPIPNQPPTAAHTANFLLNASGSTSTPAPSRTASFSESRADEVAPAKKAKPAMPQDSVPSPRSLQGKSTTLFSRHTKAIVWGMQTRAVQGMLDFDYVCSRDEPSVAAMVYPFTGDHKQKFYWGHKEILIPVFKNMADAMRKHPEVDVLINFASLRSAYDSTMETMNYAQIRTIAIIAEGIPEALTRKLIKKADQKGVTIIGPATVGGIKPGCFKIGNTGGMLDNILASKLYRPGSVAYVSRSGGMSNELNNIISRTTDGVYEGVAIGGDRYPGSTFMDHVLRYQDTPGVKMIVVLGEIGGTEEYKICRGIKEGRLTKPIVCWCIGTCATMFSSEVQFGHAGACANQASETAVAKNQALKEAGVFVPRSFDELGEIIQSVYEDLVANGVIVPAQEVPPPTVPMDYSWARELGLIRKPASFMTSICDERGQELIYAGMPITEVFKEEMGIGGVLGLLWFQKRLPKYSCQFIEMCLMVTADHGPAVSGAHNTIICARAGKDLVSSLTSGLLTIGDRFGGALDAAAKMFSKAFDSGIIPMEFVNKMKKEGKLIMGIGHRVKSINNPDMRVQILKDYVRQHFPATPLLDYALEVEKITTSKKPNLILNVDGLIGVAFVDMLRNCGSFTREEADEYIDIGALNGIFVLGRSMGFIGHYLDQKRLKQGLYRHPWDDISYVLPEHMSM
;
A
#
# COMPACT_ATOMS: atom_id res chain seq x y z
N MET A 1 -13.20 -3.39 -0.50
CA MET A 1 -14.20 -4.32 0.08
C MET A 1 -15.43 -3.54 0.56
N SER A 2 -16.60 -4.18 0.71
CA SER A 2 -17.90 -3.53 1.03
C SER A 2 -18.88 -4.54 1.64
N ALA A 3 -20.11 -4.12 1.96
CA ALA A 3 -21.22 -5.03 2.25
C ALA A 3 -21.47 -5.99 1.06
N LYS A 4 -21.21 -7.29 1.25
CA LYS A 4 -21.37 -8.33 0.23
C LYS A 4 -22.46 -9.32 0.62
N ALA A 5 -23.27 -9.73 -0.36
CA ALA A 5 -24.27 -10.77 -0.19
C ALA A 5 -23.60 -12.14 0.01
N ILE A 6 -24.22 -12.96 0.84
CA ILE A 6 -23.82 -14.36 1.08
C ILE A 6 -24.96 -15.28 0.64
N SER A 7 -24.63 -16.54 0.34
CA SER A 7 -25.66 -17.53 0.01
C SER A 7 -26.54 -17.83 1.22
N GLU A 8 -27.75 -18.33 0.96
CA GLU A 8 -28.67 -18.75 2.02
C GLU A 8 -28.04 -19.86 2.88
N GLN A 9 -27.37 -20.83 2.24
CA GLN A 9 -26.62 -21.87 2.95
C GLN A 9 -25.59 -21.27 3.92
N THR A 10 -24.75 -20.35 3.45
CA THR A 10 -23.72 -19.71 4.29
C THR A 10 -24.35 -18.98 5.47
N GLY A 11 -25.41 -18.20 5.23
CA GLY A 11 -26.10 -17.47 6.29
C GLY A 11 -26.73 -18.40 7.34
N LYS A 12 -27.39 -19.49 6.90
CA LYS A 12 -27.94 -20.52 7.80
C LYS A 12 -26.87 -21.26 8.57
N GLU A 13 -25.76 -21.61 7.93
CA GLU A 13 -24.62 -22.26 8.58
C GLU A 13 -24.06 -21.41 9.72
N LEU A 14 -23.82 -20.11 9.46
CA LEU A 14 -23.36 -19.17 10.48
C LEU A 14 -24.40 -19.01 11.60
N LEU A 15 -25.67 -18.84 11.25
CA LEU A 15 -26.76 -18.71 12.23
C LEU A 15 -26.81 -19.94 13.13
N TYR A 16 -26.83 -21.14 12.57
CA TYR A 16 -26.88 -22.37 13.36
C TYR A 16 -25.62 -22.60 14.18
N LYS A 17 -24.44 -22.10 13.77
CA LYS A 17 -23.20 -22.20 14.56
C LYS A 17 -23.18 -21.25 15.75
N PHE A 18 -23.65 -20.02 15.60
CA PHE A 18 -23.32 -18.93 16.53
C PHE A 18 -24.51 -18.26 17.22
N ILE A 19 -25.74 -18.46 16.77
CA ILE A 19 -26.89 -17.84 17.45
C ILE A 19 -27.06 -18.41 18.86
N CYS A 20 -27.11 -17.52 19.85
CA CYS A 20 -27.37 -17.84 21.24
C CYS A 20 -28.78 -17.37 21.60
N THR A 21 -29.73 -18.30 21.68
CA THR A 21 -31.12 -18.03 22.05
C THR A 21 -31.68 -19.14 22.94
N THR A 22 -32.65 -18.82 23.79
CA THR A 22 -33.38 -19.82 24.60
C THR A 22 -34.39 -20.58 23.72
N SER A 23 -34.80 -20.00 22.60
CA SER A 23 -35.72 -20.61 21.64
C SER A 23 -35.09 -21.82 20.96
N ALA A 24 -35.76 -22.97 21.01
CA ALA A 24 -35.31 -24.17 20.31
C ALA A 24 -35.39 -23.96 18.79
N ILE A 25 -34.24 -23.72 18.15
CA ILE A 25 -34.14 -23.65 16.69
C ILE A 25 -34.12 -25.08 16.15
N GLN A 26 -35.14 -25.40 15.37
CA GLN A 26 -35.34 -26.70 14.77
C GLN A 26 -34.60 -26.81 13.44
N ASN A 27 -34.37 -28.05 12.98
CA ASN A 27 -33.69 -28.36 11.71
C ASN A 27 -32.26 -27.77 11.55
N ARG A 28 -31.55 -27.50 12.66
CA ARG A 28 -30.15 -27.06 12.60
C ARG A 28 -29.30 -28.01 11.76
N PHE A 29 -28.55 -27.44 10.82
CA PHE A 29 -27.67 -28.15 9.89
C PHE A 29 -28.38 -29.17 8.97
N LYS A 30 -29.71 -29.13 8.86
CA LYS A 30 -30.46 -29.95 7.90
C LYS A 30 -30.67 -29.20 6.58
N TYR A 31 -29.58 -29.01 5.85
CA TYR A 31 -29.60 -28.54 4.47
C TYR A 31 -28.61 -29.36 3.64
N ALA A 32 -28.88 -29.56 2.36
CA ALA A 32 -28.01 -30.29 1.46
C ALA A 32 -27.86 -29.53 0.14
N ARG A 33 -26.62 -29.23 -0.25
CA ARG A 33 -26.30 -28.51 -1.49
C ARG A 33 -26.31 -29.46 -2.68
N VAL A 34 -26.95 -29.07 -3.77
CA VAL A 34 -26.95 -29.80 -5.04
C VAL A 34 -26.49 -28.89 -6.17
N THR A 35 -25.47 -29.36 -6.89
CA THR A 35 -24.88 -28.80 -8.10
C THR A 35 -24.98 -29.82 -9.25
N PRO A 36 -24.72 -29.43 -10.52
CA PRO A 36 -24.68 -30.38 -11.64
C PRO A 36 -23.75 -31.58 -11.42
N ASP A 37 -22.66 -31.39 -10.66
CA ASP A 37 -21.63 -32.40 -10.41
C ASP A 37 -21.84 -33.19 -9.10
N THR A 38 -23.00 -33.05 -8.46
CA THR A 38 -23.27 -33.70 -7.17
C THR A 38 -23.39 -35.21 -7.30
N ASP A 39 -22.54 -35.93 -6.57
CA ASP A 39 -22.69 -37.36 -6.33
C ASP A 39 -23.78 -37.60 -5.28
N TRP A 40 -24.93 -38.11 -5.74
CA TRP A 40 -26.07 -38.43 -4.88
C TRP A 40 -25.77 -39.48 -3.82
N ALA A 41 -24.84 -40.41 -4.07
CA ALA A 41 -24.47 -41.44 -3.08
C ALA A 41 -23.75 -40.79 -1.91
N ARG A 42 -22.76 -39.95 -2.19
CA ARG A 42 -22.06 -39.14 -1.19
C ARG A 42 -23.02 -38.18 -0.47
N LEU A 43 -23.92 -37.51 -1.19
CA LEU A 43 -24.89 -36.59 -0.58
C LEU A 43 -25.77 -37.29 0.47
N LEU A 44 -26.23 -38.51 0.18
CA LEU A 44 -27.01 -39.34 1.10
C LEU A 44 -26.19 -39.87 2.28
N GLN A 45 -24.90 -40.15 2.07
CA GLN A 45 -23.98 -40.52 3.13
C GLN A 45 -23.76 -39.37 4.11
N ASP A 46 -23.56 -38.16 3.59
CA ASP A 46 -23.32 -36.95 4.39
C ASP A 46 -24.62 -36.45 5.07
N HIS A 47 -25.78 -36.67 4.44
CA HIS A 47 -27.10 -36.17 4.90
C HIS A 47 -28.16 -37.28 4.96
N PRO A 48 -28.09 -38.20 5.95
CA PRO A 48 -29.03 -39.34 6.04
C PRO A 48 -30.50 -38.92 6.25
N TRP A 49 -30.73 -37.70 6.76
CA TRP A 49 -32.08 -37.14 6.96
C TRP A 49 -32.84 -36.87 5.66
N LEU A 50 -32.17 -36.89 4.50
CA LEU A 50 -32.82 -36.75 3.19
C LEU A 50 -33.88 -37.83 2.91
N LEU A 51 -33.80 -38.97 3.60
CA LEU A 51 -34.75 -40.08 3.47
C LEU A 51 -35.79 -40.12 4.60
N SER A 52 -35.62 -39.34 5.67
CA SER A 52 -36.43 -39.49 6.89
C SER A 52 -37.76 -38.73 6.86
N GLN A 53 -37.91 -37.77 5.95
CA GLN A 53 -39.04 -36.84 5.91
C GLN A 53 -39.16 -36.22 4.51
N ASN A 54 -40.29 -35.58 4.23
CA ASN A 54 -40.45 -34.81 3.00
C ASN A 54 -39.58 -33.54 3.01
N LEU A 55 -39.33 -33.02 1.83
CA LEU A 55 -38.29 -32.03 1.54
C LEU A 55 -38.87 -30.81 0.81
N VAL A 56 -38.11 -29.72 0.84
CA VAL A 56 -38.25 -28.53 0.01
C VAL A 56 -36.95 -28.37 -0.77
N VAL A 57 -37.03 -28.01 -2.04
CA VAL A 57 -35.87 -27.73 -2.88
C VAL A 57 -36.01 -26.36 -3.54
N LYS A 58 -34.94 -25.55 -3.53
CA LYS A 58 -34.93 -24.19 -4.09
C LYS A 58 -33.53 -23.78 -4.55
N PRO A 59 -33.35 -22.91 -5.55
CA PRO A 59 -32.03 -22.44 -5.96
C PRO A 59 -31.44 -21.49 -4.92
N ASP A 60 -30.15 -21.64 -4.62
CA ASP A 60 -29.37 -20.75 -3.73
C ASP A 60 -28.32 -20.00 -4.56
N GLN A 61 -28.80 -19.01 -5.32
CA GLN A 61 -27.99 -18.19 -6.25
C GLN A 61 -28.39 -16.70 -6.16
N LEU A 62 -28.72 -16.22 -4.95
CA LEU A 62 -29.19 -14.85 -4.71
C LEU A 62 -30.45 -14.44 -5.50
N ILE A 63 -31.25 -15.43 -5.93
CA ILE A 63 -32.53 -15.19 -6.61
C ILE A 63 -33.57 -14.84 -5.55
N LYS A 64 -34.14 -13.63 -5.63
CA LYS A 64 -35.28 -13.23 -4.80
C LYS A 64 -36.60 -13.71 -5.40
N ARG A 65 -37.65 -13.80 -4.58
CA ARG A 65 -39.02 -14.17 -4.98
C ARG A 65 -39.12 -15.55 -5.67
N ARG A 66 -38.26 -16.50 -5.28
CA ARG A 66 -38.20 -17.87 -5.84
C ARG A 66 -39.56 -18.58 -5.87
N GLY A 67 -40.37 -18.43 -4.82
CA GLY A 67 -41.72 -19.00 -4.75
C GLY A 67 -42.63 -18.50 -5.88
N LYS A 68 -42.64 -17.19 -6.15
CA LYS A 68 -43.44 -16.58 -7.25
C LYS A 68 -42.95 -16.96 -8.64
N LEU A 69 -41.67 -17.32 -8.77
CA LEU A 69 -41.06 -17.77 -10.02
C LEU A 69 -41.26 -19.28 -10.27
N GLY A 70 -41.93 -20.01 -9.37
CA GLY A 70 -42.08 -21.46 -9.48
C GLY A 70 -40.75 -22.23 -9.31
N LEU A 71 -39.77 -21.61 -8.65
CA LEU A 71 -38.44 -22.16 -8.39
C LEU A 71 -38.33 -22.80 -7.00
N VAL A 72 -39.45 -23.14 -6.35
CA VAL A 72 -39.47 -23.84 -5.06
C VAL A 72 -40.34 -25.09 -5.19
N GLY A 73 -39.74 -26.27 -5.08
CA GLY A 73 -40.45 -27.55 -4.98
C GLY A 73 -40.77 -27.84 -3.52
N VAL A 74 -42.05 -27.91 -3.16
CA VAL A 74 -42.50 -28.01 -1.76
C VAL A 74 -43.09 -29.39 -1.47
N ASN A 75 -42.78 -29.94 -0.30
CA ASN A 75 -43.32 -31.20 0.22
C ASN A 75 -43.11 -32.42 -0.71
N LEU A 76 -41.88 -32.59 -1.17
CA LEU A 76 -41.47 -33.67 -2.09
C LEU A 76 -40.67 -34.74 -1.33
N THR A 77 -40.81 -36.01 -1.71
CA THR A 77 -39.84 -37.04 -1.30
C THR A 77 -38.50 -36.80 -2.01
N LEU A 78 -37.42 -37.47 -1.59
CA LEU A 78 -36.12 -37.35 -2.27
C LEU A 78 -36.19 -37.66 -3.77
N ASP A 79 -36.96 -38.68 -4.16
CA ASP A 79 -37.17 -39.01 -5.57
C ASP A 79 -37.99 -37.95 -6.31
N GLY A 80 -38.93 -37.31 -5.60
CA GLY A 80 -39.64 -36.13 -6.08
C GLY A 80 -38.70 -34.94 -6.30
N VAL A 81 -37.75 -34.70 -5.38
CA VAL A 81 -36.72 -33.66 -5.52
C VAL A 81 -35.80 -33.92 -6.72
N LYS A 82 -35.31 -35.17 -6.88
CA LYS A 82 -34.50 -35.57 -8.05
C LYS A 82 -35.25 -35.33 -9.36
N SER A 83 -36.52 -35.72 -9.41
CA SER A 83 -37.40 -35.52 -10.57
C SER A 83 -37.64 -34.04 -10.86
N TRP A 84 -37.80 -33.22 -9.80
CA TRP A 84 -38.01 -31.78 -9.91
C TRP A 84 -36.76 -31.03 -10.40
N LEU A 85 -35.57 -31.48 -9.99
CA LEU A 85 -34.28 -30.92 -10.39
C LEU A 85 -33.90 -31.30 -11.83
N LYS A 86 -34.28 -32.48 -12.33
CA LYS A 86 -33.93 -32.97 -13.67
C LYS A 86 -34.16 -31.95 -14.81
N PRO A 87 -35.31 -31.23 -14.88
CA PRO A 87 -35.54 -30.22 -15.91
C PRO A 87 -35.07 -28.81 -15.52
N ARG A 88 -34.38 -28.61 -14.38
CA ARG A 88 -34.03 -27.27 -13.86
C ARG A 88 -32.53 -27.11 -13.62
N LEU A 89 -31.89 -28.11 -13.03
CA LEU A 89 -30.46 -28.11 -12.76
C LEU A 89 -29.68 -28.04 -14.08
N GLY A 90 -28.84 -27.03 -14.23
CA GLY A 90 -28.08 -26.74 -15.44
C GLY A 90 -28.83 -25.98 -16.53
N GLN A 91 -30.13 -25.69 -16.34
CA GLN A 91 -30.92 -24.92 -17.32
C GLN A 91 -30.78 -23.42 -17.10
N GLU A 92 -30.94 -22.66 -18.19
CA GLU A 92 -30.97 -21.20 -18.16
C GLU A 92 -32.31 -20.70 -17.61
N ALA A 93 -32.27 -19.63 -16.80
CA ALA A 93 -33.45 -18.95 -16.27
C ALA A 93 -33.28 -17.44 -16.36
N THR A 94 -34.37 -16.73 -16.64
CA THR A 94 -34.41 -15.27 -16.68
C THR A 94 -35.18 -14.74 -15.47
N VAL A 95 -34.54 -13.88 -14.69
CA VAL A 95 -35.11 -13.21 -13.52
C VAL A 95 -34.95 -11.70 -13.68
N GLY A 96 -36.04 -11.02 -14.03
CA GLY A 96 -35.97 -9.60 -14.41
C GLY A 96 -35.19 -9.42 -15.71
N LYS A 97 -34.12 -8.61 -15.69
CA LYS A 97 -33.22 -8.40 -16.82
C LYS A 97 -32.02 -9.37 -16.84
N ALA A 98 -31.82 -10.13 -15.77
CA ALA A 98 -30.69 -11.03 -15.63
C ALA A 98 -31.05 -12.43 -16.13
N THR A 99 -30.18 -13.01 -16.96
CA THR A 99 -30.30 -14.39 -17.45
C THR A 99 -29.06 -15.16 -17.03
N GLY A 100 -29.25 -16.33 -16.42
CA GLY A 100 -28.14 -17.16 -15.97
C GLY A 100 -28.57 -18.61 -15.73
N PHE A 101 -27.60 -19.50 -15.53
CA PHE A 101 -27.85 -20.92 -15.33
C PHE A 101 -28.18 -21.24 -13.86
N LEU A 102 -29.14 -22.15 -13.65
CA LEU A 102 -29.46 -22.69 -12.35
C LEU A 102 -28.50 -23.82 -11.98
N LYS A 103 -27.41 -23.48 -11.29
CA LYS A 103 -26.29 -24.38 -10.96
C LYS A 103 -26.21 -24.76 -9.49
N ASN A 104 -26.94 -24.09 -8.60
CA ASN A 104 -26.81 -24.32 -7.16
C ASN A 104 -28.19 -24.34 -6.50
N PHE A 105 -28.53 -25.47 -5.89
CA PHE A 105 -29.78 -25.70 -5.17
C PHE A 105 -29.53 -26.11 -3.73
N LEU A 106 -30.49 -25.79 -2.88
CA LEU A 106 -30.55 -26.14 -1.47
C LEU A 106 -31.77 -27.03 -1.24
N ILE A 107 -31.54 -28.22 -0.68
CA ILE A 107 -32.58 -29.14 -0.21
C ILE A 107 -32.67 -28.99 1.30
N GLU A 108 -33.89 -28.85 1.83
CA GLU A 108 -34.17 -28.71 3.26
C GLU A 108 -35.39 -29.55 3.66
N PRO A 109 -35.59 -29.91 4.93
CA PRO A 109 -36.81 -30.53 5.40
C PRO A 109 -38.05 -29.67 5.13
N PHE A 110 -39.12 -30.29 4.65
CA PHE A 110 -40.43 -29.65 4.66
C PHE A 110 -40.93 -29.50 6.10
N VAL A 111 -41.37 -28.29 6.44
CA VAL A 111 -41.97 -27.97 7.74
C VAL A 111 -43.47 -27.84 7.51
N PRO A 112 -44.33 -28.74 8.02
CA PRO A 112 -45.77 -28.54 7.98
C PRO A 112 -46.15 -27.37 8.90
N HIS A 113 -46.78 -26.34 8.35
CA HIS A 113 -47.21 -25.16 9.11
C HIS A 113 -48.39 -24.47 8.41
N SER A 114 -49.11 -23.62 9.14
CA SER A 114 -50.13 -22.74 8.58
C SER A 114 -49.59 -21.33 8.32
N GLN A 115 -50.29 -20.54 7.51
CA GLN A 115 -49.92 -19.14 7.24
C GLN A 115 -49.81 -18.30 8.52
N ALA A 116 -50.63 -18.58 9.54
CA ALA A 116 -50.60 -17.89 10.84
C ALA A 116 -49.34 -18.21 11.69
N GLU A 117 -48.54 -19.17 11.25
CA GLU A 117 -47.26 -19.52 11.86
C GLU A 117 -46.06 -18.92 11.11
N GLU A 118 -46.30 -18.28 9.95
CA GLU A 118 -45.29 -17.57 9.18
C GLU A 118 -45.15 -16.13 9.67
N PHE A 119 -43.94 -15.77 10.12
CA PHE A 119 -43.57 -14.43 10.55
C PHE A 119 -42.50 -13.86 9.61
N TYR A 120 -42.32 -12.54 9.66
CA TYR A 120 -41.26 -11.84 8.96
C TYR A 120 -40.33 -11.17 9.98
N VAL A 121 -39.02 -11.34 9.82
CA VAL A 121 -38.00 -10.63 10.60
C VAL A 121 -36.92 -10.11 9.66
N CYS A 122 -36.53 -8.84 9.82
CA CYS A 122 -35.40 -8.27 9.08
C CYS A 122 -34.60 -7.31 9.97
N ILE A 123 -33.28 -7.38 9.89
CA ILE A 123 -32.35 -6.45 10.54
C ILE A 123 -31.49 -5.80 9.47
N TYR A 124 -31.40 -4.47 9.43
CA TYR A 124 -30.55 -3.78 8.47
C TYR A 124 -29.84 -2.56 9.05
N ALA A 125 -28.60 -2.34 8.59
CA ALA A 125 -27.77 -1.24 9.03
C ALA A 125 -28.13 0.07 8.33
N THR A 126 -28.14 1.13 9.13
CA THR A 126 -28.20 2.54 8.70
C THR A 126 -27.11 3.34 9.44
N ARG A 127 -26.99 4.63 9.15
CA ARG A 127 -25.97 5.50 9.78
C ARG A 127 -26.21 5.63 11.29
N GLU A 128 -27.48 5.74 11.67
CA GLU A 128 -27.99 6.02 13.02
C GLU A 128 -28.05 4.78 13.92
N GLY A 129 -28.00 3.57 13.33
CA GLY A 129 -28.09 2.32 14.06
C GLY A 129 -28.60 1.19 13.18
N ASP A 130 -29.19 0.19 13.79
CA ASP A 130 -29.71 -1.00 13.12
C ASP A 130 -31.22 -1.09 13.32
N TYR A 131 -31.99 -1.11 12.22
CA TYR A 131 -33.44 -1.26 12.27
C TYR A 131 -33.79 -2.74 12.35
N VAL A 132 -34.64 -3.10 13.32
CA VAL A 132 -35.27 -4.41 13.46
C VAL A 132 -36.73 -4.28 13.02
N LEU A 133 -37.09 -5.06 12.01
CA LEU A 133 -38.43 -5.12 11.43
C LEU A 133 -39.11 -6.44 11.81
N PHE A 134 -40.39 -6.37 12.15
CA PHE A 134 -41.22 -7.53 12.41
C PHE A 134 -42.60 -7.40 11.76
N HIS A 135 -43.09 -8.47 11.12
CA HIS A 135 -44.48 -8.56 10.70
C HIS A 135 -45.06 -9.94 11.03
N HIS A 136 -46.30 -9.95 11.53
CA HIS A 136 -47.00 -11.16 11.96
C HIS A 136 -47.60 -11.97 10.80
N GLU A 137 -47.72 -11.36 9.62
CA GLU A 137 -48.14 -12.01 8.36
C GLU A 137 -46.90 -12.16 7.45
N GLY A 138 -46.08 -13.17 7.73
CA GLY A 138 -44.93 -13.51 6.88
C GLY A 138 -45.32 -14.18 5.58
N GLY A 139 -44.31 -14.69 4.87
CA GLY A 139 -44.49 -15.51 3.68
C GLY A 139 -44.21 -14.82 2.35
N VAL A 140 -44.51 -15.54 1.27
CA VAL A 140 -44.27 -15.09 -0.11
C VAL A 140 -45.10 -13.84 -0.48
N ASP A 141 -46.20 -13.60 0.23
CA ASP A 141 -47.16 -12.52 0.00
C ASP A 141 -47.15 -11.42 1.08
N VAL A 142 -46.00 -11.22 1.75
CA VAL A 142 -45.85 -10.16 2.77
C VAL A 142 -46.09 -8.74 2.23
N GLY A 143 -45.82 -8.50 0.95
CA GLY A 143 -46.02 -7.21 0.28
C GLY A 143 -44.93 -6.17 0.59
N ASP A 144 -45.32 -4.90 0.73
CA ASP A 144 -44.42 -3.81 1.13
C ASP A 144 -44.17 -3.82 2.64
N VAL A 145 -43.13 -4.54 3.04
CA VAL A 145 -42.70 -4.67 4.44
C VAL A 145 -42.31 -3.34 5.07
N ASP A 146 -41.83 -2.38 4.28
CA ASP A 146 -41.40 -1.09 4.83
C ASP A 146 -42.57 -0.26 5.34
N ALA A 147 -43.76 -0.40 4.75
CA ALA A 147 -44.97 0.25 5.22
C ALA A 147 -45.73 -0.60 6.26
N LYS A 148 -45.70 -1.93 6.14
CA LYS A 148 -46.52 -2.85 6.97
C LYS A 148 -45.85 -3.30 8.27
N ALA A 149 -44.54 -3.46 8.29
CA ALA A 149 -43.82 -4.04 9.43
C ALA A 149 -43.69 -3.05 10.58
N GLN A 150 -43.71 -3.57 11.81
CA GLN A 150 -43.28 -2.81 12.98
C GLN A 150 -41.78 -2.55 12.88
N LYS A 151 -41.33 -1.35 13.22
CA LYS A 151 -39.92 -0.92 13.14
C LYS A 151 -39.41 -0.51 14.50
N LEU A 152 -38.25 -1.02 14.90
CA LEU A 152 -37.53 -0.62 16.09
C LEU A 152 -36.08 -0.31 15.71
N LEU A 153 -35.61 0.91 16.03
CA LEU A 153 -34.21 1.29 15.82
C LEU A 153 -33.42 0.97 17.09
N VAL A 154 -32.33 0.21 16.94
CA VAL A 154 -31.32 0.05 17.98
C VAL A 154 -30.18 1.02 17.65
N GLY A 155 -29.96 2.03 18.51
CA GLY A 155 -28.92 3.01 18.27
C GLY A 155 -27.52 2.40 18.27
N VAL A 156 -26.56 3.07 17.63
CA VAL A 156 -25.14 2.66 17.66
C VAL A 156 -24.66 2.52 19.12
N ASP A 157 -23.99 1.41 19.48
CA ASP A 157 -23.58 1.07 20.87
C ASP A 157 -24.73 0.90 21.88
N GLU A 158 -25.97 0.77 21.44
CA GLU A 158 -27.11 0.39 22.30
C GLU A 158 -27.38 -1.12 22.23
N LYS A 159 -28.04 -1.65 23.25
CA LYS A 159 -28.44 -3.07 23.29
C LYS A 159 -29.93 -3.19 22.98
N LEU A 160 -30.31 -4.20 22.21
CA LEU A 160 -31.71 -4.55 22.00
C LEU A 160 -32.31 -5.17 23.26
N ASN A 161 -33.14 -4.42 23.98
CA ASN A 161 -33.83 -4.90 25.17
C ASN A 161 -35.03 -5.81 24.78
N PRO A 162 -35.12 -7.05 25.30
CA PRO A 162 -36.25 -7.94 25.02
C PRO A 162 -37.63 -7.36 25.34
N GLU A 163 -37.74 -6.45 26.31
CA GLU A 163 -39.01 -5.80 26.64
C GLU A 163 -39.46 -4.81 25.55
N ASP A 164 -38.53 -4.13 24.89
CA ASP A 164 -38.85 -3.25 23.76
C ASP A 164 -39.30 -4.08 22.53
N ILE A 165 -38.77 -5.28 22.35
CA ILE A 165 -39.25 -6.23 21.33
C ILE A 165 -40.73 -6.56 21.57
N LYS A 166 -41.08 -6.98 22.80
CA LYS A 166 -42.47 -7.32 23.16
C LYS A 166 -43.42 -6.14 22.99
N LYS A 167 -42.96 -4.95 23.40
CA LYS A 167 -43.76 -3.72 23.41
C LYS A 167 -43.97 -3.11 22.02
N HIS A 168 -42.93 -3.11 21.17
CA HIS A 168 -42.94 -2.37 19.90
C HIS A 168 -43.01 -3.27 18.67
N LEU A 169 -42.36 -4.43 18.67
CA LEU A 169 -42.33 -5.32 17.50
C LEU A 169 -43.48 -6.33 17.54
N LEU A 170 -43.69 -6.97 18.69
CA LEU A 170 -44.62 -8.11 18.82
C LEU A 170 -46.07 -7.72 19.14
N VAL A 171 -46.48 -6.48 18.83
CA VAL A 171 -47.82 -5.95 19.15
C VAL A 171 -48.95 -6.83 18.59
N HIS A 172 -48.75 -7.36 17.38
CA HIS A 172 -49.73 -8.19 16.66
C HIS A 172 -49.36 -9.69 16.64
N ALA A 173 -48.31 -10.10 17.34
CA ALA A 173 -47.94 -11.51 17.44
C ALA A 173 -48.90 -12.25 18.39
N PRO A 174 -49.20 -13.54 18.13
CA PRO A 174 -49.96 -14.37 19.06
C PRO A 174 -49.31 -14.39 20.46
N GLU A 175 -50.11 -14.20 21.51
CA GLU A 175 -49.61 -14.03 22.88
C GLU A 175 -48.76 -15.23 23.35
N ASP A 176 -49.17 -16.45 22.98
CA ASP A 176 -48.48 -17.70 23.24
C ASP A 176 -47.12 -17.81 22.54
N LYS A 177 -46.89 -17.02 21.49
CA LYS A 177 -45.63 -16.98 20.71
C LYS A 177 -44.74 -15.79 21.03
N LYS A 178 -45.16 -14.84 21.86
CA LYS A 178 -44.38 -13.62 22.13
C LYS A 178 -43.04 -13.90 22.80
N GLU A 179 -43.00 -14.76 23.82
CA GLU A 179 -41.75 -15.05 24.54
C GLU A 179 -40.72 -15.76 23.65
N ILE A 180 -41.15 -16.75 22.86
CA ILE A 180 -40.27 -17.48 21.94
C ILE A 180 -39.76 -16.57 20.81
N LEU A 181 -40.60 -15.66 20.29
CA LEU A 181 -40.19 -14.66 19.31
C LEU A 181 -39.24 -13.62 19.92
N ALA A 182 -39.51 -13.13 21.13
CA ALA A 182 -38.66 -12.15 21.80
C ALA A 182 -37.26 -12.71 22.07
N SER A 183 -37.18 -13.95 22.57
CA SER A 183 -35.89 -14.64 22.79
C SER A 183 -35.15 -14.90 21.47
N PHE A 184 -35.86 -15.26 20.40
CA PHE A 184 -35.24 -15.47 19.09
C PHE A 184 -34.73 -14.16 18.48
N ILE A 185 -35.55 -13.10 18.44
CA ILE A 185 -35.18 -11.80 17.86
C ILE A 185 -34.00 -11.18 18.65
N SER A 186 -33.99 -11.29 19.98
CA SER A 186 -32.88 -10.82 20.80
C SER A 186 -31.57 -11.57 20.48
N GLY A 187 -31.63 -12.91 20.39
CA GLY A 187 -30.47 -13.72 19.99
C GLY A 187 -30.00 -13.45 18.56
N LEU A 188 -30.95 -13.22 17.63
CA LEU A 188 -30.68 -12.90 16.23
C LEU A 188 -29.97 -11.54 16.08
N PHE A 189 -30.36 -10.54 16.89
CA PHE A 189 -29.70 -9.23 16.89
C PHE A 189 -28.25 -9.32 17.38
N ASN A 190 -27.99 -10.06 18.46
CA ASN A 190 -26.62 -10.27 18.93
C ASN A 190 -25.78 -11.01 17.89
N PHE A 191 -26.35 -12.03 17.24
CA PHE A 191 -25.71 -12.75 16.13
C PHE A 191 -25.38 -11.81 14.95
N TYR A 192 -26.31 -10.94 14.57
CA TYR A 192 -26.12 -9.93 13.54
C TYR A 192 -24.94 -9.00 13.85
N GLU A 193 -24.86 -8.49 15.09
CA GLU A 193 -23.77 -7.59 15.53
C GLU A 193 -22.41 -8.32 15.60
N ASP A 194 -22.38 -9.49 16.23
CA ASP A 194 -21.16 -10.26 16.50
C ASP A 194 -20.43 -10.78 15.25
N LEU A 195 -21.17 -10.92 14.14
CA LEU A 195 -20.65 -11.39 12.86
C LEU A 195 -20.66 -10.29 11.78
N TYR A 196 -20.87 -9.02 12.17
CA TYR A 196 -20.77 -7.86 11.27
C TYR A 196 -21.68 -7.97 10.04
N PHE A 197 -22.93 -8.38 10.27
CA PHE A 197 -23.97 -8.28 9.24
C PHE A 197 -24.35 -6.81 9.00
N THR A 198 -24.74 -6.51 7.77
CA THR A 198 -25.33 -5.21 7.37
C THR A 198 -26.77 -5.35 6.92
N TYR A 199 -27.20 -6.58 6.64
CA TYR A 199 -28.56 -6.97 6.29
C TYR A 199 -28.77 -8.44 6.65
N LEU A 200 -29.88 -8.76 7.30
CA LEU A 200 -30.28 -10.12 7.65
C LEU A 200 -31.82 -10.21 7.66
N GLU A 201 -32.39 -10.89 6.67
CA GLU A 201 -33.82 -11.09 6.47
C GLU A 201 -34.17 -12.58 6.55
N ILE A 202 -35.23 -12.91 7.29
CA ILE A 202 -35.81 -14.24 7.37
C ILE A 202 -37.29 -14.13 6.98
N ASN A 203 -37.63 -14.70 5.82
CA ASN A 203 -39.00 -14.70 5.30
C ASN A 203 -39.37 -15.98 4.50
N PRO A 204 -40.15 -16.92 5.08
CA PRO A 204 -40.78 -16.85 6.40
C PRO A 204 -39.87 -17.34 7.54
N LEU A 205 -40.07 -16.77 8.72
CA LEU A 205 -39.71 -17.34 10.01
C LEU A 205 -40.92 -18.14 10.51
N VAL A 206 -40.82 -19.46 10.60
CA VAL A 206 -41.95 -20.28 11.06
C VAL A 206 -41.81 -20.59 12.55
N VAL A 207 -42.85 -20.32 13.33
CA VAL A 207 -42.88 -20.67 14.76
C VAL A 207 -44.08 -21.58 15.02
N THR A 208 -43.82 -22.88 15.19
CA THR A 208 -44.83 -23.87 15.56
C THR A 208 -44.75 -24.18 17.05
N LYS A 209 -45.60 -25.08 17.53
CA LYS A 209 -45.49 -25.65 18.89
C LYS A 209 -44.14 -26.33 19.18
N ASP A 210 -43.42 -26.77 18.14
CA ASP A 210 -42.16 -27.51 18.28
C ASP A 210 -40.95 -26.57 18.41
N GLY A 211 -41.09 -25.31 17.97
CA GLY A 211 -40.04 -24.31 18.08
C GLY A 211 -39.95 -23.42 16.84
N VAL A 212 -38.75 -22.86 16.63
CA VAL A 212 -38.47 -21.88 15.59
C VAL A 212 -37.79 -22.54 14.40
N TYR A 213 -38.27 -22.25 13.19
CA TYR A 213 -37.73 -22.74 11.92
C TYR A 213 -37.38 -21.57 11.00
N VAL A 214 -36.12 -21.51 10.58
CA VAL A 214 -35.63 -20.52 9.62
C VAL A 214 -35.79 -21.11 8.21
N LEU A 215 -36.91 -20.84 7.54
CA LEU A 215 -37.21 -21.43 6.23
C LEU A 215 -36.47 -20.74 5.10
N ASP A 216 -36.25 -19.43 5.20
CA ASP A 216 -35.51 -18.63 4.23
C ASP A 216 -34.52 -17.71 4.94
N LEU A 217 -33.41 -17.38 4.29
CA LEU A 217 -32.47 -16.40 4.83
C LEU A 217 -31.79 -15.64 3.67
N ALA A 218 -31.88 -14.32 3.70
CA ALA A 218 -31.16 -13.42 2.82
C ALA A 218 -30.28 -12.50 3.66
N ALA A 219 -28.98 -12.42 3.36
CA ALA A 219 -28.06 -11.66 4.19
C ALA A 219 -26.93 -10.98 3.40
N LYS A 220 -26.42 -9.88 3.96
CA LYS A 220 -25.18 -9.22 3.55
C LYS A 220 -24.28 -9.04 4.78
N VAL A 221 -23.01 -9.39 4.66
CA VAL A 221 -21.98 -9.12 5.69
C VAL A 221 -21.05 -8.01 5.22
N ASP A 222 -20.49 -7.25 6.15
CA ASP A 222 -19.49 -6.23 5.84
C ASP A 222 -18.13 -6.88 5.57
N ALA A 223 -17.81 -7.20 4.31
CA ALA A 223 -16.60 -7.94 3.96
C ALA A 223 -15.28 -7.25 4.41
N THR A 224 -15.31 -5.95 4.76
CA THR A 224 -14.14 -5.27 5.33
C THR A 224 -13.80 -5.75 6.75
N ALA A 225 -14.76 -6.38 7.45
CA ALA A 225 -14.60 -6.93 8.78
C ALA A 225 -13.94 -8.32 8.81
N ASP A 226 -13.48 -8.84 7.66
CA ASP A 226 -12.79 -10.14 7.58
C ASP A 226 -11.65 -10.25 8.61
N TYR A 227 -10.85 -9.19 8.79
CA TYR A 227 -9.74 -9.24 9.75
C TYR A 227 -10.16 -9.45 11.22
N ILE A 228 -11.41 -9.16 11.54
CA ILE A 228 -12.04 -9.39 12.84
C ILE A 228 -12.72 -10.77 12.84
N CYS A 229 -13.49 -11.05 11.79
CA CYS A 229 -14.43 -12.18 11.74
C CYS A 229 -13.87 -13.46 11.10
N LYS A 230 -12.64 -13.46 10.55
CA LYS A 230 -12.03 -14.61 9.86
C LYS A 230 -12.18 -15.94 10.58
N VAL A 231 -12.09 -15.94 11.91
CA VAL A 231 -12.20 -17.17 12.73
C VAL A 231 -13.63 -17.72 12.74
N LYS A 232 -14.63 -16.84 12.75
CA LYS A 232 -16.05 -17.22 12.76
C LYS A 232 -16.57 -17.49 11.35
N TRP A 233 -16.18 -16.68 10.38
CA TRP A 233 -16.60 -16.81 8.99
C TRP A 233 -15.97 -18.01 8.28
N GLY A 234 -14.71 -18.33 8.59
CA GLY A 234 -13.94 -19.29 7.81
C GLY A 234 -13.69 -18.78 6.39
N ASP A 235 -13.60 -19.69 5.43
CA ASP A 235 -13.45 -19.38 4.01
C ASP A 235 -14.80 -18.99 3.39
N ILE A 236 -15.33 -17.85 3.83
CA ILE A 236 -16.63 -17.35 3.38
C ILE A 236 -16.62 -17.01 1.88
N GLU A 237 -17.56 -17.60 1.14
CA GLU A 237 -17.74 -17.32 -0.28
C GLU A 237 -18.77 -16.20 -0.49
N PHE A 238 -18.46 -15.26 -1.38
CA PHE A 238 -19.38 -14.19 -1.80
C PHE A 238 -19.88 -14.47 -3.22
N PRO A 239 -21.05 -15.10 -3.39
CA PRO A 239 -21.55 -15.43 -4.72
C PRO A 239 -21.81 -14.14 -5.54
N PRO A 240 -21.54 -14.17 -6.86
CA PRO A 240 -21.92 -13.07 -7.75
C PRO A 240 -23.45 -12.94 -7.81
N PRO A 241 -23.99 -11.77 -8.19
CA PRO A 241 -25.41 -11.62 -8.45
C PRO A 241 -25.86 -12.57 -9.56
N PHE A 242 -27.09 -13.07 -9.49
CA PHE A 242 -27.66 -13.92 -10.53
C PHE A 242 -27.55 -13.28 -11.92
N GLY A 243 -27.16 -14.07 -12.92
CA GLY A 243 -26.87 -13.62 -14.28
C GLY A 243 -25.40 -13.30 -14.56
N ARG A 244 -24.55 -13.21 -13.53
CA ARG A 244 -23.09 -13.20 -13.67
C ARG A 244 -22.47 -14.51 -13.20
N GLU A 245 -21.45 -14.94 -13.91
CA GLU A 245 -20.57 -16.03 -13.51
C GLU A 245 -19.41 -15.49 -12.67
N ALA A 246 -18.88 -16.30 -11.77
CA ALA A 246 -17.66 -15.99 -11.03
C ALA A 246 -16.44 -16.47 -11.83
N TYR A 247 -15.40 -15.64 -11.95
CA TYR A 247 -14.19 -15.98 -12.68
C TYR A 247 -12.96 -16.10 -11.76
N PRO A 248 -12.03 -17.05 -12.02
CA PRO A 248 -10.85 -17.22 -11.19
C PRO A 248 -9.94 -15.97 -11.19
N GLU A 249 -9.94 -15.19 -12.27
CA GLU A 249 -9.21 -13.93 -12.35
C GLU A 249 -9.80 -12.85 -11.43
N GLU A 250 -11.12 -12.80 -11.21
CA GLU A 250 -11.73 -11.89 -10.23
C GLU A 250 -11.32 -12.27 -8.80
N ALA A 251 -11.28 -13.58 -8.49
CA ALA A 251 -10.82 -14.08 -7.20
C ALA A 251 -9.34 -13.77 -6.94
N TYR A 252 -8.48 -13.89 -7.96
CA TYR A 252 -7.06 -13.52 -7.86
C TYR A 252 -6.88 -12.03 -7.51
N ILE A 253 -7.62 -11.13 -8.19
CA ILE A 253 -7.54 -9.70 -7.88
C ILE A 253 -8.12 -9.38 -6.50
N ALA A 254 -9.21 -10.05 -6.09
CA ALA A 254 -9.78 -9.88 -4.76
C ALA A 254 -8.81 -10.31 -3.64
N ASP A 255 -8.01 -11.34 -3.86
CA ASP A 255 -6.95 -11.76 -2.94
C ASP A 255 -5.82 -10.70 -2.82
N LEU A 256 -5.42 -10.09 -3.95
CA LEU A 256 -4.45 -8.99 -3.93
C LEU A 256 -4.97 -7.75 -3.19
N ASP A 257 -6.27 -7.42 -3.33
CA ASP A 257 -6.97 -6.34 -2.60
C ASP A 257 -6.92 -6.60 -1.09
N ALA A 258 -7.36 -7.78 -0.66
CA ALA A 258 -7.46 -8.14 0.76
C ALA A 258 -6.11 -8.14 1.50
N LYS A 259 -5.01 -8.39 0.78
CA LYS A 259 -3.64 -8.44 1.31
C LYS A 259 -2.93 -7.08 1.35
N SER A 260 -3.57 -6.00 0.90
CA SER A 260 -2.96 -4.68 0.81
C SER A 260 -3.81 -3.56 1.42
N GLY A 261 -3.17 -2.40 1.66
CA GLY A 261 -3.88 -1.14 1.92
C GLY A 261 -4.24 -0.37 0.64
N ALA A 262 -3.76 -0.82 -0.51
CA ALA A 262 -4.21 -0.36 -1.83
C ALA A 262 -5.56 -1.00 -2.18
N SER A 263 -6.33 -0.35 -3.06
CA SER A 263 -7.58 -0.90 -3.58
C SER A 263 -7.35 -1.48 -4.98
N LEU A 264 -7.71 -2.75 -5.18
CA LEU A 264 -7.60 -3.48 -6.46
C LEU A 264 -8.92 -4.19 -6.74
N LYS A 265 -9.68 -3.74 -7.72
CA LYS A 265 -11.03 -4.28 -8.02
C LYS A 265 -11.12 -4.70 -9.47
N LEU A 266 -11.71 -5.85 -9.74
CA LEU A 266 -12.00 -6.34 -11.07
C LEU A 266 -13.31 -7.12 -11.06
N THR A 267 -14.17 -6.78 -12.01
CA THR A 267 -15.48 -7.38 -12.23
C THR A 267 -15.67 -7.56 -13.73
N LEU A 268 -15.82 -8.80 -14.19
CA LEU A 268 -16.10 -9.10 -15.60
C LEU A 268 -17.60 -8.97 -15.87
N LEU A 269 -17.92 -8.17 -16.88
CA LEU A 269 -19.27 -7.88 -17.34
C LEU A 269 -19.58 -8.70 -18.60
N ASN A 270 -18.74 -8.57 -19.62
CA ASN A 270 -18.79 -9.35 -20.85
C ASN A 270 -17.36 -9.75 -21.25
N PRO A 271 -16.84 -10.93 -20.87
CA PRO A 271 -15.47 -11.33 -21.20
C PRO A 271 -15.13 -11.30 -22.69
N LYS A 272 -16.12 -11.39 -23.58
CA LYS A 272 -15.94 -11.32 -25.05
C LYS A 272 -15.99 -9.89 -25.59
N GLY A 273 -16.33 -8.91 -24.76
CA GLY A 273 -16.42 -7.52 -25.13
C GLY A 273 -15.06 -6.98 -25.58
N ARG A 274 -15.10 -6.06 -26.54
CA ARG A 274 -13.87 -5.48 -27.11
C ARG A 274 -13.31 -4.31 -26.29
N ILE A 275 -14.07 -3.68 -25.41
CA ILE A 275 -13.65 -2.49 -24.65
C ILE A 275 -13.22 -2.90 -23.25
N TRP A 276 -11.92 -2.88 -22.99
CA TRP A 276 -11.32 -3.20 -21.70
C TRP A 276 -10.86 -1.93 -20.99
N THR A 277 -11.04 -1.88 -19.67
CA THR A 277 -10.68 -0.73 -18.85
C THR A 277 -9.70 -1.11 -17.75
N MET A 278 -8.63 -0.32 -17.61
CA MET A 278 -7.66 -0.39 -16.52
C MET A 278 -7.47 1.04 -15.99
N VAL A 279 -8.49 1.53 -15.28
CA VAL A 279 -8.59 2.93 -14.86
C VAL A 279 -8.22 3.06 -13.39
N ALA A 280 -7.35 3.99 -13.03
CA ALA A 280 -6.99 4.16 -11.62
C ALA A 280 -7.90 5.14 -10.86
N GLY A 281 -8.42 4.69 -9.72
CA GLY A 281 -9.32 5.43 -8.84
C GLY A 281 -10.78 5.00 -8.98
N GLY A 282 -11.42 4.69 -7.84
CA GLY A 282 -12.85 4.33 -7.76
C GLY A 282 -13.77 5.29 -8.52
N GLY A 283 -13.74 6.59 -8.20
CA GLY A 283 -14.57 7.58 -8.89
C GLY A 283 -14.24 7.72 -10.39
N ALA A 284 -12.96 7.71 -10.77
CA ALA A 284 -12.57 7.81 -12.18
C ALA A 284 -13.08 6.60 -12.98
N SER A 285 -12.89 5.37 -12.49
CA SER A 285 -13.35 4.16 -13.16
C SER A 285 -14.86 4.18 -13.47
N VAL A 286 -15.66 4.73 -12.56
CA VAL A 286 -17.11 4.92 -12.76
C VAL A 286 -17.37 5.94 -13.86
N VAL A 287 -16.71 7.09 -13.83
CA VAL A 287 -16.87 8.13 -14.88
C VAL A 287 -16.47 7.64 -16.27
N TYR A 288 -15.39 6.85 -16.39
CA TYR A 288 -15.03 6.22 -17.66
C TYR A 288 -16.10 5.22 -18.11
N SER A 289 -16.65 4.42 -17.19
CA SER A 289 -17.71 3.46 -17.48
C SER A 289 -18.99 4.16 -17.94
N ASP A 290 -19.39 5.24 -17.26
CA ASP A 290 -20.49 6.12 -17.66
C ASP A 290 -20.29 6.62 -19.09
N THR A 291 -19.11 7.18 -19.40
CA THR A 291 -18.80 7.73 -20.73
C THR A 291 -18.83 6.64 -21.82
N ILE A 292 -18.31 5.45 -21.55
CA ILE A 292 -18.34 4.33 -22.50
C ILE A 292 -19.79 3.94 -22.79
N CYS A 293 -20.63 3.87 -21.75
CA CYS A 293 -22.04 3.51 -21.89
C CYS A 293 -22.85 4.60 -22.60
N ASP A 294 -22.61 5.88 -22.27
CA ASP A 294 -23.24 7.04 -22.91
C ASP A 294 -22.94 7.10 -24.42
N LEU A 295 -21.76 6.62 -24.85
CA LEU A 295 -21.35 6.52 -26.25
C LEU A 295 -21.76 5.20 -26.93
N GLY A 296 -22.66 4.42 -26.31
CA GLY A 296 -23.25 3.20 -26.87
C GLY A 296 -22.41 1.93 -26.67
N GLY A 297 -21.30 2.00 -25.93
CA GLY A 297 -20.36 0.89 -25.71
C GLY A 297 -20.77 -0.11 -24.62
N VAL A 298 -21.98 -0.03 -24.06
CA VAL A 298 -22.41 -0.84 -22.91
C VAL A 298 -22.28 -2.36 -23.14
N ASN A 299 -22.67 -2.85 -24.32
CA ASN A 299 -22.63 -4.29 -24.63
C ASN A 299 -21.19 -4.78 -24.89
N GLU A 300 -20.30 -3.87 -25.29
CA GLU A 300 -18.90 -4.15 -25.60
C GLU A 300 -17.95 -3.88 -24.43
N LEU A 301 -18.46 -3.31 -23.33
CA LEU A 301 -17.69 -3.09 -22.11
C LEU A 301 -17.42 -4.42 -21.41
N ALA A 302 -16.16 -4.84 -21.44
CA ALA A 302 -15.78 -6.17 -20.98
C ALA A 302 -15.71 -6.30 -19.46
N ASN A 303 -15.23 -5.25 -18.80
CA ASN A 303 -14.99 -5.24 -17.37
C ASN A 303 -15.28 -3.87 -16.75
N TYR A 304 -15.65 -3.90 -15.46
CA TYR A 304 -15.47 -2.78 -14.55
C TYR A 304 -14.29 -3.12 -13.63
N GLY A 305 -13.37 -2.17 -13.44
CA GLY A 305 -12.25 -2.37 -12.53
C GLY A 305 -11.53 -1.07 -12.21
N GLU A 306 -10.86 -1.08 -11.07
CA GLU A 306 -10.01 0.03 -10.66
C GLU A 306 -8.80 -0.41 -9.86
N TYR A 307 -7.74 0.40 -9.90
CA TYR A 307 -6.60 0.31 -8.99
C TYR A 307 -6.32 1.67 -8.36
N SER A 308 -6.20 1.73 -7.03
CA SER A 308 -5.94 2.97 -6.30
C SER A 308 -5.33 2.72 -4.93
N GLY A 309 -5.15 3.76 -4.10
CA GLY A 309 -4.45 3.61 -2.82
C GLY A 309 -2.93 3.41 -2.94
N ALA A 310 -2.33 3.85 -4.06
CA ALA A 310 -0.90 3.74 -4.36
C ALA A 310 -0.35 2.31 -4.32
N PRO A 311 -0.85 1.40 -5.19
CA PRO A 311 -0.28 0.07 -5.33
C PRO A 311 1.18 0.14 -5.77
N SER A 312 1.95 -0.88 -5.40
CA SER A 312 3.34 -1.02 -5.83
C SER A 312 3.45 -1.29 -7.33
N GLU A 313 4.65 -1.14 -7.89
CA GLU A 313 4.96 -1.55 -9.26
C GLU A 313 4.57 -3.02 -9.51
N GLN A 314 4.87 -3.91 -8.54
CA GLN A 314 4.56 -5.33 -8.62
C GLN A 314 3.05 -5.60 -8.59
N GLN A 315 2.31 -4.99 -7.67
CA GLN A 315 0.86 -5.15 -7.61
C GLN A 315 0.19 -4.65 -8.88
N THR A 316 0.68 -3.54 -9.45
CA THR A 316 0.16 -3.00 -10.71
C THR A 316 0.50 -3.93 -11.88
N TYR A 317 1.70 -4.53 -11.91
CA TYR A 317 2.06 -5.57 -12.87
C TYR A 317 1.13 -6.79 -12.78
N ASP A 318 0.85 -7.28 -11.58
CA ASP A 318 -0.02 -8.44 -11.35
C ASP A 318 -1.48 -8.16 -11.72
N TYR A 319 -1.95 -6.94 -11.49
CA TYR A 319 -3.27 -6.48 -11.97
C TYR A 319 -3.30 -6.39 -13.51
N ALA A 320 -2.30 -5.75 -14.10
CA ALA A 320 -2.22 -5.54 -15.54
C ALA A 320 -2.11 -6.86 -16.31
N LYS A 321 -1.21 -7.77 -15.92
CA LYS A 321 -1.04 -9.07 -16.59
C LYS A 321 -2.35 -9.88 -16.60
N THR A 322 -3.19 -9.72 -15.58
CA THR A 322 -4.49 -10.40 -15.48
C THR A 322 -5.46 -9.88 -16.54
N ILE A 323 -5.58 -8.55 -16.69
CA ILE A 323 -6.40 -7.93 -17.74
C ILE A 323 -5.88 -8.30 -19.13
N LEU A 324 -4.56 -8.25 -19.36
CA LEU A 324 -3.96 -8.58 -20.65
C LEU A 324 -4.18 -10.06 -21.02
N SER A 325 -4.09 -10.97 -20.05
CA SER A 325 -4.41 -12.39 -20.22
C SER A 325 -5.87 -12.63 -20.59
N LEU A 326 -6.79 -11.91 -19.94
CA LEU A 326 -8.23 -12.03 -20.19
C LEU A 326 -8.62 -11.51 -21.58
N MET A 327 -8.12 -10.34 -21.98
CA MET A 327 -8.50 -9.74 -23.26
C MET A 327 -7.90 -10.46 -24.47
N THR A 328 -6.86 -11.28 -24.29
CA THR A 328 -6.17 -12.03 -25.35
C THR A 328 -6.58 -13.51 -25.42
N ARG A 329 -7.78 -13.86 -24.91
CA ARG A 329 -8.35 -15.22 -25.00
C ARG A 329 -9.03 -15.50 -26.33
N GLU A 330 -9.83 -14.57 -26.84
CA GLU A 330 -10.52 -14.69 -28.14
C GLU A 330 -10.43 -13.39 -28.96
N LYS A 331 -10.32 -13.53 -30.28
CA LYS A 331 -10.25 -12.40 -31.20
C LYS A 331 -11.62 -11.76 -31.41
N HIS A 332 -11.62 -10.44 -31.58
CA HIS A 332 -12.79 -9.66 -32.00
C HIS A 332 -12.54 -9.14 -33.43
N PRO A 333 -13.54 -9.15 -34.35
CA PRO A 333 -13.34 -8.72 -35.75
C PRO A 333 -12.81 -7.30 -35.90
N ASP A 334 -13.24 -6.36 -35.04
CA ASP A 334 -12.81 -4.96 -35.06
C ASP A 334 -11.62 -4.66 -34.13
N GLY A 335 -10.84 -5.70 -33.78
CA GLY A 335 -9.84 -5.63 -32.72
C GLY A 335 -10.43 -5.29 -31.35
N LYS A 336 -9.55 -5.08 -30.37
CA LYS A 336 -9.94 -4.70 -29.00
C LYS A 336 -9.31 -3.36 -28.59
N ILE A 337 -9.94 -2.70 -27.61
CA ILE A 337 -9.50 -1.43 -27.06
C ILE A 337 -9.11 -1.65 -25.60
N LEU A 338 -7.97 -1.10 -25.18
CA LEU A 338 -7.60 -1.01 -23.77
C LEU A 338 -7.51 0.47 -23.34
N ILE A 339 -8.38 0.87 -22.42
CA ILE A 339 -8.39 2.23 -21.84
C ILE A 339 -7.64 2.21 -20.51
N ILE A 340 -6.42 2.75 -20.51
CA ILE A 340 -5.57 2.92 -19.33
C ILE A 340 -5.72 4.36 -18.83
N GLY A 341 -6.76 4.59 -18.03
CA GLY A 341 -7.24 5.94 -17.73
C GLY A 341 -7.07 6.40 -16.28
N GLY A 342 -7.61 7.59 -16.06
CA GLY A 342 -8.08 8.09 -14.78
C GLY A 342 -7.62 9.50 -14.47
N SER A 343 -7.95 9.95 -13.26
CA SER A 343 -7.79 11.35 -12.88
C SER A 343 -6.34 11.73 -12.59
N ILE A 344 -6.11 13.01 -12.29
CA ILE A 344 -4.84 13.48 -11.71
C ILE A 344 -4.68 12.90 -10.30
N ALA A 345 -3.76 11.94 -10.10
CA ALA A 345 -3.57 11.30 -8.81
C ALA A 345 -3.01 12.26 -7.75
N ASN A 346 -3.36 12.04 -6.48
CA ASN A 346 -2.84 12.81 -5.36
C ASN A 346 -1.52 12.25 -4.82
N PHE A 347 -1.42 10.93 -4.64
CA PHE A 347 -0.25 10.29 -4.01
C PHE A 347 0.21 9.01 -4.71
N THR A 348 -0.61 8.42 -5.58
CA THR A 348 -0.18 7.27 -6.39
C THR A 348 0.92 7.70 -7.34
N ASN A 349 2.09 7.07 -7.23
CA ASN A 349 3.22 7.34 -8.12
C ASN A 349 2.93 6.77 -9.51
N VAL A 350 2.67 7.65 -10.47
CA VAL A 350 2.31 7.28 -11.84
C VAL A 350 3.49 6.61 -12.55
N ALA A 351 4.73 7.04 -12.30
CA ALA A 351 5.91 6.38 -12.87
C ALA A 351 6.04 4.92 -12.40
N ALA A 352 5.89 4.66 -11.09
CA ALA A 352 6.00 3.30 -10.55
C ALA A 352 4.87 2.39 -11.03
N THR A 353 3.63 2.87 -11.00
CA THR A 353 2.48 2.09 -11.48
C THR A 353 2.57 1.81 -12.99
N PHE A 354 2.97 2.80 -13.80
CA PHE A 354 3.11 2.61 -15.25
C PHE A 354 4.30 1.74 -15.61
N LYS A 355 5.40 1.72 -14.84
CA LYS A 355 6.49 0.74 -15.03
C LYS A 355 5.98 -0.71 -14.89
N GLY A 356 5.10 -0.95 -13.92
CA GLY A 356 4.42 -2.24 -13.74
C GLY A 356 3.56 -2.63 -14.95
N ILE A 357 2.76 -1.68 -15.46
CA ILE A 357 1.94 -1.88 -16.67
C ILE A 357 2.82 -2.13 -17.90
N VAL A 358 3.85 -1.31 -18.12
CA VAL A 358 4.80 -1.45 -19.24
C VAL A 358 5.46 -2.81 -19.24
N ARG A 359 5.86 -3.33 -18.06
CA ARG A 359 6.42 -4.67 -17.93
C ARG A 359 5.41 -5.74 -18.37
N ALA A 360 4.15 -5.65 -17.94
CA ALA A 360 3.10 -6.58 -18.36
C ALA A 360 2.81 -6.50 -19.88
N ILE A 361 2.81 -5.29 -20.47
CA ILE A 361 2.65 -5.11 -21.92
C ILE A 361 3.81 -5.77 -22.69
N ARG A 362 5.05 -5.65 -22.20
CA ARG A 362 6.21 -6.33 -22.82
C ARG A 362 6.07 -7.85 -22.77
N ASP A 363 5.59 -8.40 -21.65
CA ASP A 363 5.38 -9.84 -21.49
C ASP A 363 4.25 -10.36 -22.40
N TYR A 364 3.19 -9.58 -22.61
CA TYR A 364 2.04 -9.94 -23.45
C TYR A 364 2.09 -9.37 -24.87
N GLN A 365 3.24 -8.84 -25.32
CA GLN A 365 3.32 -8.11 -26.58
C GLN A 365 2.91 -8.92 -27.81
N GLY A 366 3.16 -10.24 -27.80
CA GLY A 366 2.77 -11.16 -28.88
C GLY A 366 1.25 -11.27 -28.99
N PRO A 367 0.56 -11.81 -27.97
CA PRO A 367 -0.89 -11.92 -27.96
C PRO A 367 -1.62 -10.60 -28.20
N LEU A 368 -1.12 -9.46 -27.69
CA LEU A 368 -1.74 -8.15 -27.92
C LEU A 368 -1.73 -7.73 -29.40
N LYS A 369 -0.64 -8.02 -30.13
CA LYS A 369 -0.57 -7.79 -31.58
C LYS A 369 -1.51 -8.71 -32.34
N GLU A 370 -1.60 -9.98 -31.94
CA GLU A 370 -2.49 -10.96 -32.59
C GLU A 370 -3.99 -10.65 -32.45
N HIS A 371 -4.37 -9.94 -31.39
CA HIS A 371 -5.73 -9.52 -31.08
C HIS A 371 -6.03 -8.06 -31.48
N GLU A 372 -5.09 -7.43 -32.20
CA GLU A 372 -5.20 -6.05 -32.71
C GLU A 372 -5.61 -5.05 -31.62
N VAL A 373 -4.96 -5.16 -30.45
CA VAL A 373 -5.28 -4.30 -29.31
C VAL A 373 -4.72 -2.90 -29.52
N THR A 374 -5.60 -1.88 -29.45
CA THR A 374 -5.21 -0.47 -29.42
C THR A 374 -5.35 0.11 -28.02
N ILE A 375 -4.29 0.73 -27.51
CA ILE A 375 -4.21 1.21 -26.13
C ILE A 375 -4.33 2.74 -26.09
N PHE A 376 -5.20 3.25 -25.23
CA PHE A 376 -5.39 4.68 -24.97
C PHE A 376 -5.05 5.01 -23.53
N VAL A 377 -4.13 5.95 -23.31
CA VAL A 377 -3.58 6.28 -22.00
C VAL A 377 -3.85 7.74 -21.66
N ARG A 378 -4.52 8.03 -20.54
CA ARG A 378 -4.63 9.39 -19.98
C ARG A 378 -4.38 9.35 -18.48
N ARG A 379 -3.37 10.09 -18.02
CA ARG A 379 -3.06 10.14 -16.58
C ARG A 379 -2.33 11.41 -16.16
N GLY A 380 -2.57 11.83 -14.92
CA GLY A 380 -1.80 12.85 -14.20
C GLY A 380 -1.49 12.43 -12.76
N GLY A 381 -0.69 13.23 -12.06
CA GLY A 381 -0.31 13.02 -10.66
C GLY A 381 1.19 12.84 -10.45
N PRO A 382 1.65 12.38 -9.27
CA PRO A 382 3.08 12.29 -8.96
C PRO A 382 3.87 11.51 -10.02
N ASN A 383 4.92 12.15 -10.55
CA ASN A 383 5.83 11.63 -11.57
C ASN A 383 5.15 11.17 -12.88
N TYR A 384 3.99 11.74 -13.26
CA TYR A 384 3.27 11.32 -14.45
C TYR A 384 4.04 11.51 -15.75
N GLN A 385 4.94 12.49 -15.82
CA GLN A 385 5.77 12.75 -17.01
C GLN A 385 6.62 11.52 -17.37
N GLU A 386 7.27 10.91 -16.37
CA GLU A 386 8.08 9.70 -16.57
C GLU A 386 7.19 8.48 -16.89
N GLY A 387 6.04 8.34 -16.22
CA GLY A 387 5.07 7.28 -16.53
C GLY A 387 4.60 7.34 -18.00
N LEU A 388 4.18 8.51 -18.47
CA LEU A 388 3.74 8.69 -19.86
C LEU A 388 4.89 8.46 -20.86
N ARG A 389 6.12 8.88 -20.52
CA ARG A 389 7.31 8.64 -21.35
C ARG A 389 7.53 7.13 -21.59
N VAL A 390 7.52 6.32 -20.54
CA VAL A 390 7.74 4.86 -20.67
C VAL A 390 6.59 4.15 -21.38
N MET A 391 5.35 4.64 -21.25
CA MET A 391 4.20 4.14 -22.01
C MET A 391 4.33 4.42 -23.52
N GLY A 392 4.81 5.62 -23.89
CA GLY A 392 5.09 5.93 -25.31
C GLY A 392 6.24 5.10 -25.88
N GLU A 393 7.26 4.82 -25.08
CA GLU A 393 8.42 4.00 -25.48
C GLU A 393 8.05 2.53 -25.70
N VAL A 394 7.21 1.94 -24.85
CA VAL A 394 6.77 0.54 -25.03
C VAL A 394 5.92 0.37 -26.29
N GLY A 395 5.07 1.34 -26.64
CA GLY A 395 4.31 1.29 -27.90
C GLY A 395 5.23 1.24 -29.13
N LYS A 396 6.25 2.11 -29.16
CA LYS A 396 7.25 2.15 -30.24
C LYS A 396 8.08 0.87 -30.33
N THR A 397 8.56 0.35 -29.20
CA THR A 397 9.46 -0.81 -29.17
C THR A 397 8.77 -2.14 -29.42
N THR A 398 7.49 -2.27 -29.04
CA THR A 398 6.70 -3.50 -29.27
C THR A 398 5.94 -3.48 -30.59
N GLY A 399 5.66 -2.30 -31.16
CA GLY A 399 4.82 -2.10 -32.33
C GLY A 399 3.32 -2.06 -32.05
N ILE A 400 2.91 -2.09 -30.77
CA ILE A 400 1.50 -1.95 -30.37
C ILE A 400 1.09 -0.47 -30.47
N PRO A 401 -0.07 -0.14 -31.06
CA PRO A 401 -0.54 1.24 -31.13
C PRO A 401 -0.96 1.74 -29.73
N ILE A 402 -0.15 2.61 -29.14
CA ILE A 402 -0.40 3.24 -27.84
C ILE A 402 -0.48 4.76 -28.00
N HIS A 403 -1.64 5.34 -27.68
CA HIS A 403 -1.89 6.77 -27.71
C HIS A 403 -1.83 7.36 -26.30
N VAL A 404 -0.90 8.28 -26.05
CA VAL A 404 -0.56 8.75 -24.69
C VAL A 404 -0.90 10.23 -24.51
N PHE A 405 -1.66 10.54 -23.46
CA PHE A 405 -2.19 11.87 -23.15
C PHE A 405 -1.95 12.26 -21.68
N GLY A 406 -1.68 13.54 -21.44
CA GLY A 406 -1.42 14.10 -20.11
C GLY A 406 -2.59 14.86 -19.49
N THR A 407 -2.29 15.75 -18.54
CA THR A 407 -3.25 16.57 -17.79
C THR A 407 -3.97 17.63 -18.63
N GLU A 408 -3.36 18.04 -19.75
CA GLU A 408 -3.95 18.99 -20.71
C GLU A 408 -5.13 18.38 -21.48
N THR A 409 -5.23 17.05 -21.54
CA THR A 409 -6.36 16.35 -22.15
C THR A 409 -7.43 16.08 -21.10
N HIS A 410 -8.68 16.44 -21.40
CA HIS A 410 -9.84 16.12 -20.56
C HIS A 410 -9.88 14.61 -20.26
N MET A 411 -10.25 14.25 -19.03
CA MET A 411 -10.14 12.89 -18.50
C MET A 411 -10.73 11.84 -19.45
N THR A 412 -11.99 12.02 -19.84
CA THR A 412 -12.82 11.09 -20.61
C THR A 412 -12.68 11.25 -22.13
N ALA A 413 -11.90 12.23 -22.61
CA ALA A 413 -11.76 12.48 -24.06
C ALA A 413 -11.24 11.26 -24.81
N ILE A 414 -10.35 10.48 -24.19
CA ILE A 414 -9.79 9.26 -24.79
C ILE A 414 -10.83 8.17 -25.04
N VAL A 415 -11.97 8.19 -24.35
CA VAL A 415 -13.09 7.26 -24.64
C VAL A 415 -13.68 7.59 -26.00
N GLY A 416 -13.96 8.87 -26.26
CA GLY A 416 -14.46 9.32 -27.56
C GLY A 416 -13.46 9.07 -28.69
N MET A 417 -12.15 9.21 -28.41
CA MET A 417 -11.10 8.86 -29.37
C MET A 417 -11.06 7.37 -29.69
N ALA A 418 -11.14 6.53 -28.66
CA ALA A 418 -11.07 5.08 -28.81
C ALA A 418 -12.28 4.50 -29.55
N LEU A 419 -13.46 5.05 -29.31
CA LEU A 419 -14.71 4.62 -29.96
C LEU A 419 -14.95 5.29 -31.33
N GLY A 420 -14.04 6.16 -31.79
CA GLY A 420 -14.15 6.81 -33.10
C GLY A 420 -15.11 8.00 -33.18
N HIS A 421 -15.64 8.48 -32.05
CA HIS A 421 -16.53 9.65 -31.97
C HIS A 421 -15.78 10.98 -32.02
N ARG A 422 -14.48 10.99 -31.69
CA ARG A 422 -13.60 12.17 -31.73
C ARG A 422 -12.25 11.80 -32.38
N PRO A 423 -11.63 12.67 -33.19
CA PRO A 423 -10.33 12.37 -33.78
C PRO A 423 -9.23 12.33 -32.70
N ILE A 424 -8.23 11.49 -32.92
CA ILE A 424 -6.98 11.52 -32.17
C ILE A 424 -6.24 12.79 -32.60
N PRO A 425 -5.89 13.73 -31.70
CA PRO A 425 -5.22 14.96 -32.09
C PRO A 425 -3.84 14.65 -32.67
N ASN A 426 -3.55 15.16 -33.89
CA ASN A 426 -2.29 14.94 -34.61
C ASN A 426 -1.04 15.37 -33.83
N GLN A 427 -1.19 16.31 -32.90
CA GLN A 427 -0.25 16.57 -31.82
C GLN A 427 -1.02 16.51 -30.51
N PRO A 428 -0.86 15.45 -29.70
CA PRO A 428 -0.98 15.64 -28.26
C PRO A 428 0.01 16.74 -27.91
N PRO A 429 -0.27 17.63 -26.95
CA PRO A 429 0.77 18.48 -26.41
C PRO A 429 1.81 17.57 -25.73
N THR A 430 2.79 17.05 -26.47
CA THR A 430 4.17 16.98 -25.98
C THR A 430 4.70 18.42 -25.94
N ALA A 431 3.95 19.29 -25.26
CA ALA A 431 4.45 20.58 -24.83
C ALA A 431 5.50 20.30 -23.75
N ALA A 432 6.60 21.03 -23.84
CA ALA A 432 7.81 20.86 -23.07
C ALA A 432 7.60 21.09 -21.56
N HIS A 433 7.03 20.11 -20.84
CA HIS A 433 6.63 20.31 -19.45
C HIS A 433 7.76 20.26 -18.42
N THR A 434 8.99 19.93 -18.81
CA THR A 434 10.13 19.93 -17.87
C THR A 434 11.09 21.09 -18.04
N ALA A 435 11.12 21.76 -19.21
CA ALA A 435 11.98 22.93 -19.44
C ALA A 435 11.22 24.27 -19.44
N ASN A 436 9.99 24.33 -19.99
CA ASN A 436 9.25 25.60 -20.08
C ASN A 436 8.51 25.98 -18.80
N PHE A 437 8.31 25.06 -17.85
CA PHE A 437 7.62 25.35 -16.59
C PHE A 437 8.40 26.31 -15.68
N LEU A 438 9.71 26.43 -15.88
CA LEU A 438 10.59 27.35 -15.15
C LEU A 438 10.96 28.61 -15.96
N LEU A 439 10.92 28.55 -17.29
CA LEU A 439 11.34 29.67 -18.15
C LEU A 439 10.25 30.74 -18.32
N ASN A 440 8.97 30.40 -18.18
CA ASN A 440 7.89 31.40 -18.34
C ASN A 440 7.60 32.26 -17.10
N ALA A 441 8.31 32.07 -15.98
CA ALA A 441 8.25 32.97 -14.82
C ALA A 441 9.32 34.07 -14.83
N SER A 442 10.22 34.09 -15.83
CA SER A 442 11.33 35.06 -15.94
C SER A 442 11.17 36.08 -17.08
N GLY A 443 9.98 36.14 -17.70
CA GLY A 443 9.64 37.06 -18.79
C GLY A 443 8.88 38.32 -18.36
N SER A 444 9.38 39.07 -17.37
CA SER A 444 8.95 40.46 -17.15
C SER A 444 10.15 41.32 -16.74
N THR A 445 10.53 42.20 -17.65
CA THR A 445 11.60 43.19 -17.52
C THR A 445 11.36 44.20 -16.38
N SER A 446 12.45 44.51 -15.66
CA SER A 446 12.67 45.66 -14.75
C SER A 446 12.14 45.59 -13.32
N THR A 447 13.03 45.34 -12.34
CA THR A 447 13.19 46.18 -11.11
C THR A 447 14.44 45.75 -10.29
N PRO A 448 15.12 46.69 -9.59
CA PRO A 448 16.52 46.55 -9.15
C PRO A 448 16.71 45.99 -7.73
N ALA A 449 17.93 45.48 -7.47
CA ALA A 449 18.36 44.84 -6.23
C ALA A 449 18.27 45.72 -4.96
N PRO A 450 17.93 45.16 -3.78
CA PRO A 450 18.15 45.84 -2.51
C PRO A 450 19.40 45.29 -1.79
N SER A 451 20.44 46.10 -1.74
CA SER A 451 21.52 45.97 -0.76
C SER A 451 21.01 46.44 0.61
N ARG A 452 21.04 45.59 1.65
CA ARG A 452 21.12 46.06 3.04
C ARG A 452 22.05 45.18 3.87
N THR A 453 23.19 45.78 4.16
CA THR A 453 24.20 45.41 5.14
C THR A 453 23.66 45.48 6.57
N ALA A 454 24.13 44.57 7.40
CA ALA A 454 23.90 44.52 8.84
C ALA A 454 24.68 45.61 9.58
N SER A 455 24.09 46.17 10.65
CA SER A 455 24.86 46.76 11.76
C SER A 455 24.08 46.66 13.06
N PHE A 456 24.65 45.91 14.01
CA PHE A 456 24.32 45.93 15.43
C PHE A 456 24.86 47.21 16.08
N SER A 457 24.10 47.79 17.01
CA SER A 457 24.66 48.58 18.12
C SER A 457 23.63 48.72 19.26
N GLU A 458 23.98 48.22 20.44
CA GLU A 458 23.32 48.44 21.73
C GLU A 458 23.59 49.85 22.26
N SER A 459 22.67 50.42 23.05
CA SER A 459 22.97 51.05 24.36
C SER A 459 21.75 51.60 25.11
N ARG A 460 21.57 51.07 26.33
CA ARG A 460 21.27 51.69 27.65
C ARG A 460 20.02 52.58 27.91
N ALA A 461 19.09 51.99 28.68
CA ALA A 461 18.74 52.24 30.11
C ALA A 461 18.21 53.60 30.64
N ASP A 462 17.28 53.45 31.61
CA ASP A 462 16.74 54.37 32.65
C ASP A 462 15.51 55.23 32.25
N GLU A 463 14.42 55.42 33.02
CA GLU A 463 14.01 55.03 34.39
C GLU A 463 12.47 55.24 34.58
N VAL A 464 11.81 54.26 35.22
CA VAL A 464 10.73 54.24 36.25
C VAL A 464 9.66 55.39 36.38
N ALA A 465 8.36 55.02 36.36
CA ALA A 465 7.44 55.08 37.54
C ALA A 465 5.95 54.72 37.23
N PRO A 466 5.15 54.23 38.20
CA PRO A 466 4.01 53.33 37.97
C PRO A 466 2.63 53.87 38.43
N ALA A 467 1.51 53.37 37.87
CA ALA A 467 0.20 53.45 38.54
C ALA A 467 -0.90 52.49 38.02
N LYS A 468 -1.28 51.56 38.93
CA LYS A 468 -2.65 51.15 39.35
C LYS A 468 -3.57 50.30 38.45
N LYS A 469 -3.90 49.14 39.03
CA LYS A 469 -4.92 48.13 38.71
C LYS A 469 -6.36 48.66 38.80
N ALA A 470 -7.23 48.17 37.91
CA ALA A 470 -8.66 47.97 38.17
C ALA A 470 -9.18 46.74 37.40
N LYS A 471 -9.74 45.76 38.11
CA LYS A 471 -10.56 44.65 37.57
C LYS A 471 -12.00 45.15 37.35
N PRO A 472 -12.76 44.55 36.43
CA PRO A 472 -14.18 44.36 36.64
C PRO A 472 -14.53 42.87 36.77
N ALA A 473 -15.38 42.59 37.75
CA ALA A 473 -16.03 41.31 37.98
C ALA A 473 -17.04 40.99 36.87
N MET A 474 -17.25 39.70 36.57
CA MET A 474 -18.46 39.22 35.89
C MET A 474 -19.23 38.27 36.82
N PRO A 475 -20.57 38.34 36.85
CA PRO A 475 -21.39 37.63 37.82
C PRO A 475 -21.67 36.18 37.39
N GLN A 476 -21.88 35.34 38.40
CA GLN A 476 -22.46 34.00 38.31
C GLN A 476 -23.94 34.05 37.92
N ASP A 477 -24.42 32.88 37.46
CA ASP A 477 -25.82 32.45 37.29
C ASP A 477 -26.48 32.69 35.92
N SER A 478 -26.41 31.66 35.06
CA SER A 478 -27.59 31.18 34.32
C SER A 478 -27.36 29.76 33.78
N VAL A 479 -28.30 28.89 34.13
CA VAL A 479 -28.44 27.48 33.73
C VAL A 479 -28.59 27.36 32.21
N PRO A 480 -27.89 26.47 31.48
CA PRO A 480 -28.20 26.24 30.08
C PRO A 480 -29.40 25.30 29.94
N SER A 481 -30.48 25.84 29.38
CA SER A 481 -31.65 25.14 28.82
C SER A 481 -31.23 24.19 27.68
N PRO A 482 -32.08 23.22 27.28
CA PRO A 482 -31.65 22.08 26.47
C PRO A 482 -31.25 22.53 25.05
N ARG A 483 -30.02 22.18 24.65
CA ARG A 483 -29.44 22.52 23.33
C ARG A 483 -30.28 21.96 22.19
N SER A 484 -30.97 22.86 21.48
CA SER A 484 -31.45 22.68 20.11
C SER A 484 -30.26 22.52 19.15
N LEU A 485 -30.45 21.76 18.05
CA LEU A 485 -29.52 21.44 16.94
C LEU A 485 -28.33 22.42 16.74
N GLN A 486 -27.28 22.34 17.56
CA GLN A 486 -26.09 23.19 17.46
C GLN A 486 -25.02 22.43 16.63
N GLY A 487 -24.89 22.79 15.36
CA GLY A 487 -24.01 22.13 14.39
C GLY A 487 -22.51 22.26 14.69
N LYS A 488 -21.71 21.46 13.99
CA LYS A 488 -20.23 21.50 14.01
C LYS A 488 -19.70 22.81 13.39
N SER A 489 -18.42 23.11 13.62
CA SER A 489 -17.77 24.36 13.18
C SER A 489 -17.93 24.67 11.68
N THR A 490 -18.30 25.91 11.35
CA THR A 490 -18.36 26.41 9.96
C THR A 490 -16.96 26.45 9.32
N THR A 491 -15.99 27.04 10.02
CA THR A 491 -14.59 27.13 9.59
C THR A 491 -13.79 25.99 10.19
N LEU A 492 -13.32 25.07 9.34
CA LEU A 492 -12.47 23.94 9.78
C LEU A 492 -10.98 24.28 9.76
N PHE A 493 -10.54 25.05 8.76
CA PHE A 493 -9.13 25.38 8.55
C PHE A 493 -8.92 26.88 8.33
N SER A 494 -7.77 27.36 8.81
CA SER A 494 -7.26 28.71 8.63
C SER A 494 -5.78 28.69 8.25
N ARG A 495 -5.21 29.86 7.96
CA ARG A 495 -3.76 30.03 7.76
C ARG A 495 -2.94 29.74 9.03
N HIS A 496 -3.59 29.67 10.18
CA HIS A 496 -2.97 29.41 11.49
C HIS A 496 -3.19 27.97 12.00
N THR A 497 -4.01 27.17 11.30
CA THR A 497 -4.30 25.79 11.70
C THR A 497 -3.02 24.97 11.85
N LYS A 498 -2.93 24.20 12.93
CA LYS A 498 -1.82 23.31 13.25
C LYS A 498 -2.33 21.88 13.36
N ALA A 499 -1.55 20.95 12.82
CA ALA A 499 -1.90 19.54 12.75
C ALA A 499 -0.85 18.64 13.41
N ILE A 500 -1.32 17.57 14.05
CA ILE A 500 -0.53 16.38 14.34
C ILE A 500 -0.78 15.35 13.24
N VAL A 501 0.29 14.75 12.73
CA VAL A 501 0.19 13.61 11.79
C VAL A 501 0.43 12.31 12.55
N TRP A 502 -0.57 11.44 12.60
CA TRP A 502 -0.41 10.08 13.11
C TRP A 502 0.13 9.20 11.98
N GLY A 503 1.31 8.61 12.18
CA GLY A 503 2.01 7.76 11.21
C GLY A 503 3.28 8.40 10.65
N MET A 504 4.22 7.56 10.20
CA MET A 504 5.51 7.99 9.63
C MET A 504 5.38 8.40 8.15
N GLN A 505 4.71 9.52 7.88
CA GLN A 505 4.38 9.99 6.53
C GLN A 505 5.21 11.20 6.09
N THR A 506 6.53 11.02 5.99
CA THR A 506 7.47 12.11 5.67
C THR A 506 7.15 12.83 4.36
N ARG A 507 6.78 12.10 3.30
CA ARG A 507 6.42 12.69 1.99
C ARG A 507 5.14 13.54 2.07
N ALA A 508 4.13 13.09 2.82
CA ALA A 508 2.90 13.85 3.00
C ALA A 508 3.16 15.12 3.82
N VAL A 509 3.95 15.02 4.89
CA VAL A 509 4.35 16.17 5.72
C VAL A 509 5.16 17.17 4.90
N GLN A 510 6.17 16.73 4.14
CA GLN A 510 6.94 17.63 3.26
C GLN A 510 6.03 18.31 2.24
N GLY A 511 5.13 17.56 1.59
CA GLY A 511 4.17 18.14 0.65
C GLY A 511 3.23 19.17 1.29
N MET A 512 2.82 19.00 2.56
CA MET A 512 2.07 20.00 3.33
C MET A 512 2.91 21.26 3.57
N LEU A 513 4.17 21.11 3.99
CA LEU A 513 5.10 22.23 4.23
C LEU A 513 5.40 23.02 2.95
N ASP A 514 5.56 22.35 1.82
CA ASP A 514 5.78 23.01 0.52
C ASP A 514 4.55 23.83 0.13
N PHE A 515 3.35 23.27 0.31
CA PHE A 515 2.08 23.98 0.11
C PHE A 515 1.98 25.19 1.03
N ASP A 516 2.29 25.03 2.31
CA ASP A 516 2.24 26.11 3.29
C ASP A 516 3.17 27.27 2.91
N TYR A 517 4.38 26.95 2.44
CA TYR A 517 5.36 27.92 1.99
C TYR A 517 4.89 28.70 0.76
N VAL A 518 4.37 28.03 -0.28
CA VAL A 518 3.85 28.72 -1.48
C VAL A 518 2.53 29.47 -1.23
N CYS A 519 1.81 29.11 -0.17
CA CYS A 519 0.66 29.86 0.33
C CYS A 519 1.07 31.09 1.17
N SER A 520 2.37 31.34 1.32
CA SER A 520 2.93 32.41 2.17
C SER A 520 2.39 32.35 3.60
N ARG A 521 2.27 31.15 4.19
CA ARG A 521 1.98 31.02 5.63
C ARG A 521 3.21 31.47 6.43
N ASP A 522 2.96 31.97 7.64
CA ASP A 522 4.04 32.35 8.55
C ASP A 522 4.72 31.12 9.18
N GLU A 523 3.96 30.04 9.36
CA GLU A 523 4.42 28.83 10.01
C GLU A 523 3.95 27.55 9.31
N PRO A 524 4.76 26.48 9.39
CA PRO A 524 4.37 25.10 9.10
C PRO A 524 3.00 24.73 9.64
N SER A 525 2.19 24.03 8.85
CA SER A 525 0.93 23.47 9.32
C SER A 525 1.10 22.21 10.17
N VAL A 526 2.21 21.49 10.04
CA VAL A 526 2.50 20.31 10.86
C VAL A 526 3.32 20.70 12.09
N ALA A 527 2.76 20.53 13.27
CA ALA A 527 3.42 20.84 14.54
C ALA A 527 4.24 19.64 15.07
N ALA A 528 3.71 18.43 14.93
CA ALA A 528 4.34 17.19 15.39
C ALA A 528 3.82 15.95 14.64
N MET A 529 4.52 14.84 14.82
CA MET A 529 4.09 13.52 14.35
C MET A 529 3.98 12.54 15.53
N VAL A 530 3.11 11.54 15.40
CA VAL A 530 3.00 10.42 16.35
C VAL A 530 3.30 9.13 15.62
N TYR A 531 4.31 8.38 16.07
CA TYR A 531 4.66 7.07 15.50
C TYR A 531 5.05 6.09 16.61
N PRO A 532 4.18 5.10 16.94
CA PRO A 532 4.32 4.31 18.17
C PRO A 532 5.49 3.32 18.18
N PHE A 533 6.10 3.05 17.02
CA PHE A 533 7.16 2.06 16.86
C PHE A 533 8.57 2.61 17.12
N THR A 534 8.74 3.94 17.16
CA THR A 534 10.03 4.59 17.44
C THR A 534 9.97 5.35 18.77
N GLY A 535 11.12 5.55 19.41
CA GLY A 535 11.22 6.53 20.49
C GLY A 535 11.06 7.97 19.99
N ASP A 536 10.96 8.91 20.92
CA ASP A 536 10.89 10.34 20.62
C ASP A 536 12.16 10.80 19.90
N HIS A 537 12.00 11.48 18.76
CA HIS A 537 13.11 12.02 17.98
C HIS A 537 12.66 13.24 17.18
N LYS A 538 13.55 13.83 16.36
CA LYS A 538 13.22 14.93 15.46
C LYS A 538 13.47 14.50 14.02
N GLN A 539 12.53 14.80 13.15
CA GLN A 539 12.63 14.52 11.73
C GLN A 539 12.97 15.81 10.97
N LYS A 540 13.94 15.73 10.05
CA LYS A 540 14.32 16.85 9.18
C LYS A 540 13.30 17.01 8.05
N PHE A 541 12.95 18.27 7.76
CA PHE A 541 12.07 18.70 6.67
C PHE A 541 12.57 20.03 6.08
N TYR A 542 11.99 20.47 4.97
CA TYR A 542 12.26 21.79 4.38
C TYR A 542 11.09 22.76 4.59
N TRP A 543 11.44 24.02 4.88
CA TRP A 543 10.57 25.19 4.81
C TRP A 543 11.12 26.11 3.72
N GLY A 544 10.59 25.96 2.49
CA GLY A 544 11.20 26.53 1.29
C GLY A 544 12.55 25.87 1.04
N HIS A 545 13.64 26.60 1.26
CA HIS A 545 15.02 26.10 1.12
C HIS A 545 15.71 25.81 2.45
N LYS A 546 15.08 26.15 3.59
CA LYS A 546 15.67 26.01 4.93
C LYS A 546 15.30 24.67 5.54
N GLU A 547 16.28 23.90 6.02
CA GLU A 547 16.01 22.72 6.85
C GLU A 547 15.41 23.14 8.21
N ILE A 548 14.33 22.48 8.60
CA ILE A 548 13.66 22.59 9.90
C ILE A 548 13.52 21.21 10.55
N LEU A 549 13.18 21.19 11.84
CA LEU A 549 12.98 19.96 12.61
C LEU A 549 11.56 19.89 13.15
N ILE A 550 10.85 18.80 12.87
CA ILE A 550 9.53 18.51 13.44
C ILE A 550 9.68 17.36 14.46
N PRO A 551 9.15 17.48 15.68
CA PRO A 551 9.22 16.43 16.68
C PRO A 551 8.31 15.25 16.31
N VAL A 552 8.83 14.03 16.52
CA VAL A 552 8.10 12.77 16.40
C VAL A 552 8.00 12.16 17.79
N PHE A 553 6.80 11.80 18.21
CA PHE A 553 6.51 11.24 19.52
C PHE A 553 6.11 9.78 19.43
N LYS A 554 6.51 8.99 20.42
CA LYS A 554 6.00 7.62 20.58
C LYS A 554 4.53 7.60 21.00
N ASN A 555 4.17 8.45 21.97
CA ASN A 555 2.84 8.51 22.56
C ASN A 555 2.07 9.74 22.09
N MET A 556 0.78 9.59 21.76
CA MET A 556 -0.09 10.73 21.43
C MET A 556 -0.21 11.72 22.60
N ALA A 557 -0.26 11.21 23.84
CA ALA A 557 -0.35 12.04 25.05
C ALA A 557 0.77 13.08 25.16
N ASP A 558 2.00 12.71 24.81
CA ASP A 558 3.14 13.63 24.85
C ASP A 558 3.08 14.69 23.75
N ALA A 559 2.64 14.31 22.56
CA ALA A 559 2.44 15.23 21.45
C ALA A 559 1.37 16.28 21.80
N MET A 560 0.20 15.85 22.27
CA MET A 560 -0.92 16.73 22.64
C MET A 560 -0.51 17.70 23.76
N ARG A 561 0.16 17.19 24.80
CA ARG A 561 0.62 18.00 25.94
C ARG A 561 1.64 19.07 25.53
N LYS A 562 2.54 18.76 24.60
CA LYS A 562 3.59 19.70 24.14
C LYS A 562 3.12 20.66 23.06
N HIS A 563 2.02 20.34 22.37
CA HIS A 563 1.46 21.12 21.28
C HIS A 563 -0.02 21.46 21.52
N PRO A 564 -0.34 22.29 22.52
CA PRO A 564 -1.71 22.70 22.83
C PRO A 564 -2.38 23.51 21.70
N GLU A 565 -1.60 24.08 20.78
CA GLU A 565 -2.06 24.84 19.62
C GLU A 565 -2.70 23.99 18.51
N VAL A 566 -2.53 22.66 18.57
CA VAL A 566 -3.00 21.74 17.53
C VAL A 566 -4.50 21.51 17.66
N ASP A 567 -5.22 21.80 16.57
CA ASP A 567 -6.66 21.62 16.42
C ASP A 567 -7.05 20.53 15.40
N VAL A 568 -6.09 20.05 14.60
CA VAL A 568 -6.30 19.03 13.58
C VAL A 568 -5.44 17.79 13.85
N LEU A 569 -6.01 16.61 13.65
CA LEU A 569 -5.24 15.37 13.56
C LEU A 569 -5.45 14.70 12.19
N ILE A 570 -4.36 14.39 11.50
CA ILE A 570 -4.37 13.64 10.24
C ILE A 570 -3.95 12.21 10.52
N ASN A 571 -4.88 11.26 10.41
CA ASN A 571 -4.70 9.88 10.81
C ASN A 571 -4.36 8.98 9.61
N PHE A 572 -3.08 8.62 9.47
CA PHE A 572 -2.59 7.62 8.51
C PHE A 572 -2.40 6.23 9.13
N ALA A 573 -3.05 5.94 10.26
CA ALA A 573 -3.13 4.59 10.78
C ALA A 573 -3.69 3.62 9.73
N SER A 574 -3.27 2.35 9.79
CA SER A 574 -3.85 1.30 8.94
C SER A 574 -5.33 1.09 9.26
N LEU A 575 -6.11 0.49 8.34
CA LEU A 575 -7.53 0.16 8.59
C LEU A 575 -7.77 -0.60 9.90
N ARG A 576 -6.78 -1.40 10.34
CA ARG A 576 -6.84 -2.20 11.57
C ARG A 576 -6.63 -1.38 12.85
N SER A 577 -5.89 -0.26 12.76
CA SER A 577 -5.50 0.58 13.89
C SER A 577 -6.16 1.97 13.88
N ALA A 578 -6.86 2.32 12.80
CA ALA A 578 -7.50 3.62 12.61
C ALA A 578 -8.66 3.87 13.58
N TYR A 579 -9.40 2.82 13.95
CA TYR A 579 -10.47 2.94 14.95
C TYR A 579 -9.92 3.39 16.32
N ASP A 580 -8.96 2.66 16.88
CA ASP A 580 -8.43 2.94 18.23
C ASP A 580 -7.69 4.27 18.29
N SER A 581 -6.86 4.59 17.30
CA SER A 581 -6.13 5.86 17.23
C SER A 581 -7.08 7.06 17.12
N THR A 582 -8.17 6.96 16.35
CA THR A 582 -9.20 8.01 16.29
C THR A 582 -9.98 8.10 17.61
N MET A 583 -10.34 6.97 18.22
CA MET A 583 -11.02 6.92 19.51
C MET A 583 -10.18 7.54 20.64
N GLU A 584 -8.87 7.27 20.65
CA GLU A 584 -7.87 7.88 21.54
C GLU A 584 -7.80 9.39 21.31
N THR A 585 -7.72 9.82 20.06
CA THR A 585 -7.67 11.25 19.68
C THR A 585 -8.86 12.04 20.24
N MET A 586 -10.07 11.48 20.18
CA MET A 586 -11.29 12.13 20.69
C MET A 586 -11.33 12.32 22.22
N ASN A 587 -10.33 11.82 22.95
CA ASN A 587 -10.15 12.12 24.38
C ASN A 587 -9.45 13.47 24.60
N TYR A 588 -8.80 14.05 23.58
CA TYR A 588 -8.13 15.34 23.62
C TYR A 588 -9.02 16.44 23.02
N ALA A 589 -9.67 17.23 23.87
CA ALA A 589 -10.66 18.22 23.47
C ALA A 589 -10.15 19.31 22.51
N GLN A 590 -8.82 19.55 22.49
CA GLN A 590 -8.17 20.50 21.59
C GLN A 590 -8.34 20.12 20.11
N ILE A 591 -8.46 18.82 19.80
CA ILE A 591 -8.66 18.36 18.43
C ILE A 591 -10.12 18.55 18.02
N ARG A 592 -10.34 19.36 17.00
CA ARG A 592 -11.67 19.72 16.47
C ARG A 592 -11.96 19.09 15.13
N THR A 593 -10.92 18.74 14.37
CA THR A 593 -11.05 18.03 13.09
C THR A 593 -10.11 16.84 13.02
N ILE A 594 -10.63 15.67 12.64
CA ILE A 594 -9.84 14.46 12.40
C ILE A 594 -10.02 14.03 10.95
N ALA A 595 -8.93 13.91 10.20
CA ALA A 595 -8.95 13.34 8.85
C ALA A 595 -8.51 11.87 8.91
N ILE A 596 -9.37 10.93 8.53
CA ILE A 596 -9.08 9.49 8.56
C ILE A 596 -8.77 9.02 7.14
N ILE A 597 -7.51 8.70 6.86
CA ILE A 597 -7.05 8.41 5.49
C ILE A 597 -7.35 6.95 5.08
N ALA A 598 -7.36 6.02 6.04
CA ALA A 598 -7.50 4.59 5.79
C ALA A 598 -8.80 4.23 5.06
N GLU A 599 -8.69 3.43 4.02
CA GLU A 599 -9.81 2.75 3.35
C GLU A 599 -9.97 1.32 3.92
N GLY A 600 -11.21 0.85 4.03
CA GLY A 600 -11.52 -0.50 4.51
C GLY A 600 -11.73 -0.63 6.02
N ILE A 601 -12.15 0.44 6.70
CA ILE A 601 -12.63 0.35 8.08
C ILE A 601 -14.06 -0.21 8.07
N PRO A 602 -14.39 -1.23 8.90
CA PRO A 602 -15.75 -1.74 9.02
C PRO A 602 -16.80 -0.66 9.26
N GLU A 603 -17.92 -0.75 8.53
CA GLU A 603 -19.06 0.17 8.59
C GLU A 603 -19.53 0.34 10.04
N ALA A 604 -19.61 -0.77 10.79
CA ALA A 604 -20.00 -0.77 12.20
C ALA A 604 -19.05 0.04 13.10
N LEU A 605 -17.73 -0.05 12.88
CA LEU A 605 -16.74 0.73 13.64
C LEU A 605 -16.81 2.21 13.29
N THR A 606 -16.98 2.54 12.00
CA THR A 606 -17.13 3.92 11.54
C THR A 606 -18.37 4.59 12.13
N ARG A 607 -19.50 3.87 12.29
CA ARG A 607 -20.68 4.38 12.99
C ARG A 607 -20.39 4.79 14.44
N LYS A 608 -19.58 4.01 15.17
CA LYS A 608 -19.16 4.34 16.55
C LYS A 608 -18.27 5.59 16.59
N LEU A 609 -17.38 5.74 15.61
CA LEU A 609 -16.57 6.96 15.45
C LEU A 609 -17.46 8.19 15.22
N ILE A 610 -18.45 8.08 14.32
CA ILE A 610 -19.44 9.13 14.05
C ILE A 610 -20.18 9.52 15.33
N LYS A 611 -20.75 8.54 16.05
CA LYS A 611 -21.48 8.76 17.30
C LYS A 611 -20.64 9.55 18.30
N LYS A 612 -19.41 9.11 18.57
CA LYS A 612 -18.51 9.80 19.52
C LYS A 612 -18.10 11.19 19.03
N ALA A 613 -17.86 11.35 17.72
CA ALA A 613 -17.51 12.64 17.14
C ALA A 613 -18.65 13.65 17.21
N ASP A 614 -19.89 13.22 16.96
CA ASP A 614 -21.09 14.03 17.08
C ASP A 614 -21.29 14.48 18.53
N GLN A 615 -21.12 13.58 19.50
CA GLN A 615 -21.17 13.90 20.94
C GLN A 615 -20.08 14.90 21.38
N LYS A 616 -18.89 14.83 20.78
CA LYS A 616 -17.74 15.70 21.11
C LYS A 616 -17.68 16.98 20.25
N GLY A 617 -18.58 17.12 19.27
CA GLY A 617 -18.57 18.19 18.29
C GLY A 617 -17.31 18.20 17.41
N VAL A 618 -16.70 17.05 17.15
CA VAL A 618 -15.53 16.88 16.29
C VAL A 618 -15.98 16.61 14.85
N THR A 619 -15.36 17.30 13.90
CA THR A 619 -15.57 17.04 12.47
C THR A 619 -14.65 15.91 12.01
N ILE A 620 -15.20 14.84 11.46
CA ILE A 620 -14.41 13.75 10.86
C ILE A 620 -14.49 13.88 9.34
N ILE A 621 -13.35 14.06 8.66
CA ILE A 621 -13.26 13.97 7.19
C ILE A 621 -12.71 12.58 6.85
N GLY A 622 -13.45 11.78 6.07
CA GLY A 622 -13.17 10.35 5.87
C GLY A 622 -14.07 9.44 6.73
N PRO A 623 -13.80 8.13 6.83
CA PRO A 623 -12.62 7.41 6.32
C PRO A 623 -12.57 7.29 4.79
N ALA A 624 -11.56 6.57 4.27
CA ALA A 624 -11.35 6.34 2.83
C ALA A 624 -11.26 7.65 2.01
N THR A 625 -10.50 8.62 2.51
CA THR A 625 -10.33 9.93 1.86
C THR A 625 -8.87 10.30 1.70
N VAL A 626 -8.57 11.14 0.71
CA VAL A 626 -7.30 11.87 0.64
C VAL A 626 -7.27 13.06 1.61
N GLY A 627 -8.44 13.55 2.02
CA GLY A 627 -8.64 14.70 2.89
C GLY A 627 -9.37 15.85 2.21
N GLY A 628 -8.69 16.99 2.09
CA GLY A 628 -9.25 18.25 1.59
C GLY A 628 -8.17 19.32 1.47
N ILE A 629 -8.49 20.40 0.76
CA ILE A 629 -7.58 21.52 0.51
C ILE A 629 -8.34 22.84 0.63
N LYS A 630 -7.76 23.77 1.38
CA LYS A 630 -8.21 25.16 1.45
C LYS A 630 -7.07 26.05 0.95
N PRO A 631 -7.05 26.42 -0.34
CA PRO A 631 -6.00 27.23 -0.93
C PRO A 631 -5.65 28.48 -0.12
N GLY A 632 -4.34 28.75 0.02
CA GLY A 632 -3.81 29.81 0.88
C GLY A 632 -3.82 29.51 2.38
N CYS A 633 -4.50 28.44 2.83
CA CYS A 633 -4.72 28.15 4.24
C CYS A 633 -4.11 26.82 4.70
N PHE A 634 -4.61 25.68 4.24
CA PHE A 634 -4.21 24.37 4.76
C PHE A 634 -4.55 23.27 3.75
N LYS A 635 -3.70 22.24 3.65
CA LYS A 635 -4.04 21.01 2.92
C LYS A 635 -3.89 19.80 3.83
N ILE A 636 -4.82 18.86 3.75
CA ILE A 636 -4.73 17.60 4.48
C ILE A 636 -3.84 16.63 3.71
N GLY A 637 -2.70 16.29 4.29
CA GLY A 637 -1.82 15.21 3.82
C GLY A 637 -1.47 15.36 2.34
N ASN A 638 -1.86 14.36 1.54
CA ASN A 638 -1.50 14.29 0.12
C ASN A 638 -2.47 15.02 -0.82
N THR A 639 -3.48 15.72 -0.32
CA THR A 639 -4.49 16.38 -1.18
C THR A 639 -3.80 17.37 -2.14
N GLY A 640 -4.22 17.41 -3.41
CA GLY A 640 -3.56 18.20 -4.46
C GLY A 640 -2.21 17.68 -4.96
N GLY A 641 -1.60 16.70 -4.29
CA GLY A 641 -0.37 16.05 -4.72
C GLY A 641 0.90 16.91 -4.60
N MET A 642 1.80 16.73 -5.57
CA MET A 642 3.09 17.42 -5.67
C MET A 642 2.91 18.91 -6.01
N LEU A 643 3.96 19.69 -5.75
CA LEU A 643 3.92 21.15 -5.91
C LEU A 643 3.63 21.59 -7.35
N ASP A 644 4.02 20.80 -8.35
CA ASP A 644 3.72 21.05 -9.76
C ASP A 644 2.22 21.16 -10.02
N ASN A 645 1.41 20.25 -9.46
CA ASN A 645 -0.05 20.30 -9.58
C ASN A 645 -0.68 21.39 -8.72
N ILE A 646 -0.12 21.68 -7.53
CA ILE A 646 -0.55 22.82 -6.70
C ILE A 646 -0.41 24.14 -7.46
N LEU A 647 0.71 24.32 -8.18
CA LEU A 647 0.95 25.50 -9.01
C LEU A 647 0.09 25.48 -10.28
N ALA A 648 0.00 24.34 -10.98
CA ALA A 648 -0.76 24.21 -12.22
C ALA A 648 -2.26 24.48 -12.04
N SER A 649 -2.85 23.95 -10.96
CA SER A 649 -4.26 24.21 -10.59
C SER A 649 -4.42 25.46 -9.73
N LYS A 650 -3.34 26.25 -9.56
CA LYS A 650 -3.30 27.50 -8.79
C LYS A 650 -3.88 27.41 -7.37
N LEU A 651 -3.60 26.31 -6.66
CA LEU A 651 -4.13 26.00 -5.33
C LEU A 651 -3.39 26.74 -4.20
N TYR A 652 -2.42 27.61 -4.51
CA TYR A 652 -1.69 28.41 -3.52
C TYR A 652 -2.46 29.68 -3.08
N ARG A 653 -3.50 30.07 -3.82
CA ARG A 653 -4.39 31.20 -3.48
C ARG A 653 -5.87 30.80 -3.62
N PRO A 654 -6.76 31.34 -2.77
CA PRO A 654 -8.19 31.05 -2.83
C PRO A 654 -8.85 31.71 -4.05
N GLY A 655 -9.78 30.97 -4.67
CA GLY A 655 -10.81 31.54 -5.55
C GLY A 655 -12.16 31.65 -4.82
N SER A 656 -13.27 31.55 -5.55
CA SER A 656 -14.62 31.73 -5.02
C SER A 656 -15.47 30.43 -5.00
N VAL A 657 -14.94 29.34 -5.57
CA VAL A 657 -15.68 28.08 -5.75
C VAL A 657 -15.34 27.08 -4.65
N ALA A 658 -16.31 26.65 -3.86
CA ALA A 658 -16.13 25.54 -2.93
C ALA A 658 -16.63 24.24 -3.55
N TYR A 659 -16.00 23.10 -3.26
CA TYR A 659 -16.52 21.81 -3.70
C TYR A 659 -16.51 20.74 -2.61
N VAL A 660 -17.38 19.75 -2.79
CA VAL A 660 -17.40 18.53 -2.00
C VAL A 660 -17.62 17.32 -2.91
N SER A 661 -16.81 16.28 -2.73
CA SER A 661 -16.79 15.07 -3.56
C SER A 661 -16.67 13.83 -2.68
N ARG A 662 -17.16 12.67 -3.14
CA ARG A 662 -16.83 11.38 -2.50
C ARG A 662 -15.41 10.92 -2.83
N SER A 663 -15.03 10.96 -4.11
CA SER A 663 -13.75 10.43 -4.59
C SER A 663 -12.60 11.42 -4.40
N GLY A 664 -11.54 11.00 -3.71
CA GLY A 664 -10.30 11.80 -3.59
C GLY A 664 -9.63 12.06 -4.94
N GLY A 665 -9.61 11.06 -5.84
CA GLY A 665 -9.04 11.22 -7.18
C GLY A 665 -9.81 12.23 -8.03
N MET A 666 -11.14 12.21 -7.97
CA MET A 666 -11.97 13.19 -8.68
C MET A 666 -11.92 14.57 -8.06
N SER A 667 -11.68 14.71 -6.75
CA SER A 667 -11.41 16.02 -6.14
C SER A 667 -10.22 16.72 -6.77
N ASN A 668 -9.17 15.96 -7.17
CA ASN A 668 -8.04 16.56 -7.86
C ASN A 668 -8.34 16.87 -9.34
N GLU A 669 -9.22 16.12 -9.98
CA GLU A 669 -9.73 16.49 -11.31
C GLU A 669 -10.61 17.75 -11.22
N LEU A 670 -11.42 17.89 -10.17
CA LEU A 670 -12.20 19.11 -9.88
C LEU A 670 -11.29 20.30 -9.65
N ASN A 671 -10.18 20.16 -8.92
CA ASN A 671 -9.18 21.23 -8.79
C ASN A 671 -8.74 21.74 -10.18
N ASN A 672 -8.42 20.82 -11.10
CA ASN A 672 -8.01 21.17 -12.45
C ASN A 672 -9.16 21.81 -13.25
N ILE A 673 -10.35 21.20 -13.28
CA ILE A 673 -11.51 21.72 -14.01
C ILE A 673 -11.89 23.13 -13.52
N ILE A 674 -12.02 23.31 -12.21
CA ILE A 674 -12.37 24.59 -11.59
C ILE A 674 -11.29 25.63 -11.88
N SER A 675 -10.00 25.29 -11.75
CA SER A 675 -8.91 26.24 -12.03
C SER A 675 -8.86 26.76 -13.46
N ARG A 676 -9.38 25.98 -14.42
CA ARG A 676 -9.42 26.35 -15.85
C ARG A 676 -10.70 27.11 -16.23
N THR A 677 -11.75 27.04 -15.42
CA THR A 677 -13.08 27.56 -15.74
C THR A 677 -13.52 28.73 -14.85
N THR A 678 -12.85 28.95 -13.71
CA THR A 678 -13.22 29.97 -12.71
C THR A 678 -11.98 30.70 -12.14
N ASP A 679 -12.16 31.55 -11.12
CA ASP A 679 -11.05 32.16 -10.36
C ASP A 679 -10.28 31.15 -9.47
N GLY A 680 -10.82 29.94 -9.30
CA GLY A 680 -10.20 28.83 -8.59
C GLY A 680 -11.00 28.36 -7.36
N VAL A 681 -10.40 27.42 -6.65
CA VAL A 681 -11.01 26.78 -5.49
C VAL A 681 -10.87 27.66 -4.24
N TYR A 682 -11.95 27.83 -3.49
CA TYR A 682 -11.97 28.42 -2.15
C TYR A 682 -11.68 27.37 -1.07
N GLU A 683 -12.42 26.25 -1.09
CA GLU A 683 -12.23 25.09 -0.19
C GLU A 683 -12.79 23.84 -0.88
N GLY A 684 -12.01 22.76 -0.89
CA GLY A 684 -12.36 21.48 -1.49
C GLY A 684 -12.24 20.35 -0.48
N VAL A 685 -13.27 19.51 -0.37
CA VAL A 685 -13.27 18.36 0.56
C VAL A 685 -13.65 17.07 -0.17
N ALA A 686 -12.86 16.01 0.05
CA ALA A 686 -13.27 14.65 -0.26
C ALA A 686 -13.84 14.01 1.01
N ILE A 687 -15.13 13.69 1.06
CA ILE A 687 -15.77 13.09 2.25
C ILE A 687 -15.37 11.63 2.45
N GLY A 688 -14.95 10.96 1.37
CA GLY A 688 -14.52 9.56 1.36
C GLY A 688 -15.52 8.60 0.73
N GLY A 689 -15.03 7.45 0.25
CA GLY A 689 -15.81 6.44 -0.47
C GLY A 689 -16.63 5.49 0.41
N ASP A 690 -16.44 5.53 1.73
CA ASP A 690 -17.14 4.64 2.66
C ASP A 690 -18.65 4.90 2.70
N ARG A 691 -19.42 3.90 3.12
CA ARG A 691 -20.90 3.99 3.16
C ARG A 691 -21.38 5.10 4.10
N TYR A 692 -20.74 5.21 5.27
CA TYR A 692 -21.05 6.21 6.29
C TYR A 692 -19.86 7.16 6.50
N PRO A 693 -19.68 8.19 5.68
CA PRO A 693 -18.58 9.14 5.87
C PRO A 693 -18.77 9.95 7.16
N GLY A 694 -17.69 10.27 7.86
CA GLY A 694 -17.70 10.98 9.15
C GLY A 694 -18.38 12.34 9.09
N SER A 695 -18.27 13.01 7.95
CA SER A 695 -19.00 14.20 7.54
C SER A 695 -19.55 13.98 6.14
N THR A 696 -20.77 14.46 5.90
CA THR A 696 -21.57 14.18 4.72
C THR A 696 -21.57 15.34 3.74
N PHE A 697 -22.16 15.18 2.55
CA PHE A 697 -22.27 16.29 1.59
C PHE A 697 -22.98 17.49 2.21
N MET A 698 -24.13 17.27 2.87
CA MET A 698 -24.90 18.38 3.45
C MET A 698 -24.13 19.12 4.54
N ASP A 699 -23.32 18.42 5.33
CA ASP A 699 -22.49 19.05 6.37
C ASP A 699 -21.56 20.10 5.76
N HIS A 700 -20.84 19.77 4.68
CA HIS A 700 -19.94 20.72 4.04
C HIS A 700 -20.67 21.77 3.20
N VAL A 701 -21.75 21.41 2.50
CA VAL A 701 -22.57 22.35 1.73
C VAL A 701 -23.14 23.44 2.65
N LEU A 702 -23.59 23.10 3.86
CA LEU A 702 -24.03 24.08 4.86
C LEU A 702 -22.89 25.00 5.30
N ARG A 703 -21.70 24.47 5.59
CA ARG A 703 -20.52 25.32 5.91
C ARG A 703 -20.20 26.29 4.77
N TYR A 704 -20.27 25.81 3.53
CA TYR A 704 -20.00 26.62 2.34
C TYR A 704 -21.05 27.69 2.10
N GLN A 705 -22.32 27.36 2.32
CA GLN A 705 -23.42 28.34 2.33
C GLN A 705 -23.14 29.45 3.35
N ASP A 706 -22.67 29.10 4.55
CA ASP A 706 -22.44 30.04 5.64
C ASP A 706 -21.07 30.75 5.58
N THR A 707 -20.23 30.39 4.61
CA THR A 707 -18.90 31.00 4.45
C THR A 707 -18.95 32.14 3.42
N PRO A 708 -18.73 33.42 3.82
CA PRO A 708 -18.91 34.56 2.91
C PRO A 708 -18.02 34.54 1.66
N GLY A 709 -16.82 33.97 1.76
CA GLY A 709 -15.88 33.86 0.63
C GLY A 709 -16.31 32.87 -0.46
N VAL A 710 -17.22 31.95 -0.16
CA VAL A 710 -17.77 31.02 -1.15
C VAL A 710 -18.92 31.70 -1.90
N LYS A 711 -18.86 31.70 -3.23
CA LYS A 711 -19.89 32.31 -4.09
C LYS A 711 -20.69 31.30 -4.91
N MET A 712 -20.09 30.15 -5.22
CA MET A 712 -20.78 29.00 -5.81
C MET A 712 -20.23 27.69 -5.23
N ILE A 713 -21.04 26.63 -5.28
CA ILE A 713 -20.74 25.33 -4.70
C ILE A 713 -20.82 24.26 -5.78
N VAL A 714 -19.80 23.38 -5.86
CA VAL A 714 -19.78 22.22 -6.76
C VAL A 714 -19.88 20.94 -5.95
N VAL A 715 -20.84 20.09 -6.25
CA VAL A 715 -21.04 18.79 -5.59
C VAL A 715 -20.84 17.67 -6.60
N LEU A 716 -19.94 16.74 -6.29
CA LEU A 716 -19.76 15.54 -7.10
C LEU A 716 -20.27 14.34 -6.30
N GLY A 717 -21.55 14.03 -6.54
CA GLY A 717 -22.27 12.92 -5.94
C GLY A 717 -21.93 11.59 -6.59
N GLU A 718 -22.54 10.52 -6.09
CA GLU A 718 -22.30 9.15 -6.58
C GLU A 718 -23.60 8.33 -6.48
N ILE A 719 -23.67 7.22 -7.19
CA ILE A 719 -24.67 6.18 -6.96
C ILE A 719 -24.61 5.66 -5.52
N GLY A 720 -25.75 5.25 -4.96
CA GLY A 720 -25.86 4.68 -3.62
C GLY A 720 -26.17 5.71 -2.54
N GLY A 721 -27.04 5.35 -1.60
CA GLY A 721 -27.51 6.26 -0.54
C GLY A 721 -28.37 7.42 -1.04
N THR A 722 -28.82 8.28 -0.12
CA THR A 722 -29.81 9.34 -0.38
C THR A 722 -29.37 10.72 0.12
N GLU A 723 -28.06 10.91 0.30
CA GLU A 723 -27.49 12.11 0.88
C GLU A 723 -27.73 13.36 0.01
N GLU A 724 -27.64 13.23 -1.31
CA GLU A 724 -27.83 14.32 -2.27
C GLU A 724 -29.25 14.91 -2.22
N TYR A 725 -30.27 14.12 -1.85
CA TYR A 725 -31.63 14.63 -1.65
C TYR A 725 -31.74 15.63 -0.49
N LYS A 726 -30.79 15.63 0.47
CA LYS A 726 -30.73 16.65 1.52
C LYS A 726 -30.43 18.03 0.94
N ILE A 727 -29.69 18.10 -0.17
CA ILE A 727 -29.42 19.36 -0.88
C ILE A 727 -30.73 19.86 -1.51
N CYS A 728 -31.51 18.99 -2.17
CA CYS A 728 -32.82 19.35 -2.70
C CYS A 728 -33.75 19.91 -1.61
N ARG A 729 -33.79 19.25 -0.43
CA ARG A 729 -34.57 19.73 0.71
C ARG A 729 -34.07 21.08 1.23
N GLY A 730 -32.74 21.24 1.39
CA GLY A 730 -32.14 22.48 1.83
C GLY A 730 -32.39 23.67 0.91
N ILE A 731 -32.47 23.44 -0.41
CA ILE A 731 -32.87 24.47 -1.39
C ILE A 731 -34.36 24.79 -1.25
N LYS A 732 -35.22 23.77 -1.19
CA LYS A 732 -36.68 23.94 -1.04
C LYS A 732 -37.06 24.67 0.25
N GLU A 733 -36.30 24.46 1.32
CA GLU A 733 -36.46 25.13 2.63
C GLU A 733 -35.86 26.55 2.65
N GLY A 734 -35.17 26.99 1.57
CA GLY A 734 -34.48 28.28 1.51
C GLY A 734 -33.20 28.35 2.36
N ARG A 735 -32.74 27.22 2.90
CA ARG A 735 -31.50 27.14 3.69
C ARG A 735 -30.24 27.27 2.83
N LEU A 736 -30.32 26.79 1.59
CA LEU A 736 -29.27 26.87 0.58
C LEU A 736 -29.71 27.87 -0.50
N THR A 737 -28.94 28.93 -0.69
CA THR A 737 -29.29 30.05 -1.58
C THR A 737 -28.21 30.37 -2.61
N LYS A 738 -26.98 29.91 -2.39
CA LYS A 738 -25.91 30.07 -3.37
C LYS A 738 -26.12 29.12 -4.55
N PRO A 739 -25.65 29.46 -5.77
CA PRO A 739 -25.66 28.54 -6.90
C PRO A 739 -24.93 27.24 -6.58
N ILE A 740 -25.61 26.12 -6.82
CA ILE A 740 -25.06 24.77 -6.66
C ILE A 740 -25.01 24.10 -8.02
N VAL A 741 -23.82 23.69 -8.45
CA VAL A 741 -23.61 22.78 -9.58
C VAL A 741 -23.44 21.39 -9.02
N CYS A 742 -24.16 20.40 -9.55
CA CYS A 742 -24.05 19.02 -9.07
C CYS A 742 -24.07 18.00 -10.20
N TRP A 743 -23.24 16.97 -10.08
CA TRP A 743 -23.32 15.77 -10.91
C TRP A 743 -23.13 14.52 -10.06
N CYS A 744 -24.06 13.58 -10.15
CA CYS A 744 -23.92 12.25 -9.56
C CYS A 744 -23.38 11.28 -10.61
N ILE A 745 -22.21 10.68 -10.34
CA ILE A 745 -21.58 9.65 -11.19
C ILE A 745 -22.20 8.26 -10.93
N GLY A 746 -22.08 7.33 -11.89
CA GLY A 746 -22.63 5.97 -11.83
C GLY A 746 -23.93 5.82 -12.60
N THR A 747 -24.11 6.57 -13.68
CA THR A 747 -25.28 6.48 -14.58
C THR A 747 -25.34 5.13 -15.31
N CYS A 748 -24.17 4.55 -15.63
CA CYS A 748 -24.06 3.26 -16.32
C CYS A 748 -24.69 2.08 -15.57
N ALA A 749 -24.81 2.16 -14.24
CA ALA A 749 -25.37 1.06 -13.43
C ALA A 749 -26.79 0.67 -13.85
N THR A 750 -27.57 1.63 -14.38
CA THR A 750 -28.93 1.37 -14.87
C THR A 750 -28.97 0.62 -16.20
N MET A 751 -27.84 0.57 -16.91
CA MET A 751 -27.67 -0.07 -18.21
C MET A 751 -27.15 -1.51 -18.09
N PHE A 752 -26.59 -1.90 -16.94
CA PHE A 752 -26.16 -3.27 -16.67
C PHE A 752 -27.34 -4.21 -16.39
N SER A 753 -27.19 -5.49 -16.76
CA SER A 753 -28.21 -6.53 -16.57
C SER A 753 -28.29 -7.03 -15.12
N SER A 754 -27.18 -6.96 -14.38
CA SER A 754 -27.03 -7.35 -12.98
C SER A 754 -26.47 -6.19 -12.15
N GLU A 755 -26.70 -6.23 -10.83
CA GLU A 755 -26.11 -5.27 -9.89
C GLU A 755 -24.58 -5.31 -9.97
N VAL A 756 -23.95 -4.13 -10.10
CA VAL A 756 -22.48 -3.98 -10.10
C VAL A 756 -22.09 -3.13 -8.91
N GLN A 757 -21.38 -3.73 -7.96
CA GLN A 757 -20.74 -3.00 -6.87
C GLN A 757 -19.51 -2.28 -7.43
N PHE A 758 -19.52 -0.95 -7.40
CA PHE A 758 -18.35 -0.16 -7.80
C PHE A 758 -17.28 -0.13 -6.70
N GLY A 759 -16.12 0.47 -7.00
CA GLY A 759 -14.92 0.40 -6.17
C GLY A 759 -15.09 0.95 -4.75
N HIS A 760 -15.81 2.07 -4.59
CA HIS A 760 -16.13 2.64 -3.29
C HIS A 760 -17.17 1.80 -2.54
N ALA A 761 -17.00 1.62 -1.24
CA ALA A 761 -17.90 0.77 -0.43
C ALA A 761 -19.36 1.24 -0.44
N GLY A 762 -19.60 2.56 -0.48
CA GLY A 762 -20.95 3.13 -0.52
C GLY A 762 -21.62 3.13 -1.89
N ALA A 763 -20.93 2.77 -2.96
CA ALA A 763 -21.40 2.90 -4.34
C ALA A 763 -22.29 1.72 -4.78
N CYS A 764 -23.38 1.51 -4.04
CA CYS A 764 -24.35 0.43 -4.22
C CYS A 764 -25.77 1.00 -4.09
N ALA A 765 -26.59 0.89 -5.14
CA ALA A 765 -27.98 1.36 -5.11
C ALA A 765 -28.92 0.25 -4.65
N ASN A 766 -29.43 0.34 -3.42
CA ASN A 766 -30.39 -0.63 -2.89
C ASN A 766 -31.84 -0.34 -3.31
N GLN A 767 -32.12 0.90 -3.71
CA GLN A 767 -33.43 1.37 -4.16
C GLN A 767 -33.29 2.21 -5.44
N ALA A 768 -34.41 2.38 -6.17
CA ALA A 768 -34.43 3.20 -7.38
C ALA A 768 -34.02 4.67 -7.14
N SER A 769 -34.36 5.20 -5.95
CA SER A 769 -33.96 6.54 -5.48
C SER A 769 -32.45 6.67 -5.28
N GLU A 770 -31.73 5.57 -5.05
CA GLU A 770 -30.28 5.60 -4.84
C GLU A 770 -29.50 5.62 -6.17
N THR A 771 -30.17 5.50 -7.32
CA THR A 771 -29.52 5.54 -8.63
C THR A 771 -29.03 6.95 -8.97
N ALA A 772 -27.87 7.06 -9.63
CA ALA A 772 -27.32 8.36 -10.04
C ALA A 772 -28.28 9.13 -10.96
N VAL A 773 -28.99 8.43 -11.86
CA VAL A 773 -29.99 9.01 -12.76
C VAL A 773 -31.15 9.65 -11.99
N ALA A 774 -31.71 8.95 -10.99
CA ALA A 774 -32.81 9.48 -10.17
C ALA A 774 -32.35 10.70 -9.34
N LYS A 775 -31.13 10.68 -8.81
CA LYS A 775 -30.55 11.80 -8.06
C LYS A 775 -30.33 13.02 -8.96
N ASN A 776 -29.72 12.84 -10.13
CA ASN A 776 -29.48 13.91 -11.09
C ASN A 776 -30.80 14.58 -11.51
N GLN A 777 -31.84 13.79 -11.76
CA GLN A 777 -33.18 14.31 -12.08
C GLN A 777 -33.78 15.12 -10.93
N ALA A 778 -33.75 14.58 -9.70
CA ALA A 778 -34.29 15.27 -8.52
C ALA A 778 -33.53 16.56 -8.15
N LEU A 779 -32.21 16.58 -8.35
CA LEU A 779 -31.37 17.78 -8.17
C LEU A 779 -31.74 18.85 -9.20
N LYS A 780 -31.87 18.47 -10.47
CA LYS A 780 -32.26 19.37 -11.56
C LYS A 780 -33.64 19.99 -11.31
N GLU A 781 -34.62 19.20 -10.86
CA GLU A 781 -35.96 19.68 -10.50
C GLU A 781 -35.95 20.64 -9.30
N ALA A 782 -35.01 20.48 -8.37
CA ALA A 782 -34.84 21.37 -7.22
C ALA A 782 -34.15 22.71 -7.57
N GLY A 783 -33.74 22.91 -8.83
CA GLY A 783 -33.05 24.12 -9.28
C GLY A 783 -31.52 24.07 -9.19
N VAL A 784 -30.94 22.89 -8.98
CA VAL A 784 -29.49 22.67 -9.06
C VAL A 784 -29.06 22.66 -10.53
N PHE A 785 -27.89 23.24 -10.83
CA PHE A 785 -27.30 23.20 -12.16
C PHE A 785 -26.67 21.82 -12.40
N VAL A 786 -27.34 20.97 -13.18
CA VAL A 786 -26.91 19.59 -13.47
C VAL A 786 -26.54 19.45 -14.96
N PRO A 787 -25.28 19.07 -15.30
CA PRO A 787 -24.87 18.87 -16.69
C PRO A 787 -25.53 17.61 -17.30
N ARG A 788 -25.40 17.40 -18.63
CA ARG A 788 -25.94 16.17 -19.27
C ARG A 788 -25.09 14.93 -18.97
N SER A 789 -23.78 15.11 -18.89
CA SER A 789 -22.79 14.08 -18.55
C SER A 789 -21.61 14.73 -17.82
N PHE A 790 -20.67 13.92 -17.32
CA PHE A 790 -19.48 14.44 -16.66
C PHE A 790 -18.61 15.31 -17.60
N ASP A 791 -18.57 15.02 -18.91
CA ASP A 791 -17.76 15.76 -19.89
C ASP A 791 -18.14 17.25 -19.96
N GLU A 792 -19.41 17.56 -19.69
CA GLU A 792 -19.99 18.91 -19.71
C GLU A 792 -19.95 19.63 -18.36
N LEU A 793 -19.42 18.96 -17.32
CA LEU A 793 -19.33 19.55 -15.99
C LEU A 793 -18.48 20.84 -15.99
N GLY A 794 -17.41 20.89 -16.78
CA GLY A 794 -16.60 22.09 -16.93
C GLY A 794 -17.37 23.26 -17.55
N GLU A 795 -18.16 22.99 -18.58
CA GLU A 795 -18.94 24.01 -19.31
C GLU A 795 -20.00 24.64 -18.40
N ILE A 796 -20.75 23.83 -17.65
CA ILE A 796 -21.79 24.35 -16.74
C ILE A 796 -21.18 25.10 -15.55
N ILE A 797 -20.01 24.67 -15.03
CA ILE A 797 -19.29 25.40 -13.98
C ILE A 797 -18.86 26.78 -14.50
N GLN A 798 -18.29 26.83 -15.71
CA GLN A 798 -17.86 28.06 -16.34
C GLN A 798 -19.03 29.02 -16.55
N SER A 799 -20.15 28.53 -17.09
CA SER A 799 -21.36 29.34 -17.32
C SER A 799 -21.88 29.99 -16.03
N VAL A 800 -22.02 29.22 -14.95
CA VAL A 800 -22.49 29.75 -13.66
C VAL A 800 -21.50 30.77 -13.08
N TYR A 801 -20.20 30.54 -13.25
CA TYR A 801 -19.17 31.47 -12.81
C TYR A 801 -19.22 32.79 -13.58
N GLU A 802 -19.33 32.75 -14.90
CA GLU A 802 -19.42 33.93 -15.77
C GLU A 802 -20.65 34.78 -15.43
N ASP A 803 -21.79 34.14 -15.16
CA ASP A 803 -23.00 34.83 -14.70
C ASP A 803 -22.80 35.53 -13.35
N LEU A 804 -22.08 34.91 -12.42
CA LEU A 804 -21.78 35.51 -11.11
C LEU A 804 -20.80 36.67 -11.20
N VAL A 805 -19.85 36.63 -12.13
CA VAL A 805 -18.95 37.75 -12.43
C VAL A 805 -19.73 38.89 -13.08
N ALA A 806 -20.58 38.60 -14.08
CA ALA A 806 -21.41 39.58 -14.75
C ALA A 806 -22.37 40.30 -13.78
N ASN A 807 -22.91 39.57 -12.80
CA ASN A 807 -23.78 40.11 -11.76
C ASN A 807 -23.02 40.79 -10.60
N GLY A 808 -21.68 40.87 -10.65
CA GLY A 808 -20.85 41.50 -9.62
C GLY A 808 -20.81 40.77 -8.28
N VAL A 809 -21.27 39.52 -8.22
CA VAL A 809 -21.21 38.68 -7.01
C VAL A 809 -19.78 38.18 -6.76
N ILE A 810 -19.06 37.89 -7.84
CA ILE A 810 -17.63 37.56 -7.83
C ILE A 810 -16.88 38.74 -8.46
N VAL A 811 -15.88 39.25 -7.74
CA VAL A 811 -14.90 40.19 -8.26
C VAL A 811 -13.54 39.48 -8.21
N PRO A 812 -13.05 38.93 -9.33
CA PRO A 812 -11.81 38.16 -9.35
C PRO A 812 -10.64 38.99 -8.85
N ALA A 813 -9.86 38.43 -7.93
CA ALA A 813 -8.68 39.10 -7.40
C ALA A 813 -7.54 39.13 -8.41
N GLN A 814 -6.66 40.13 -8.32
CA GLN A 814 -5.43 40.16 -9.10
C GLN A 814 -4.49 39.02 -8.67
N GLU A 815 -3.97 38.27 -9.63
CA GLU A 815 -3.02 37.17 -9.37
C GLU A 815 -1.69 37.71 -8.83
N VAL A 816 -1.22 37.10 -7.73
CA VAL A 816 0.08 37.37 -7.12
C VAL A 816 0.95 36.13 -7.30
N PRO A 817 2.18 36.26 -7.85
CA PRO A 817 3.09 35.13 -7.96
C PRO A 817 3.41 34.53 -6.57
N PRO A 818 3.35 33.19 -6.41
CA PRO A 818 3.68 32.55 -5.13
C PRO A 818 5.19 32.57 -4.87
N PRO A 819 5.62 32.44 -3.59
CA PRO A 819 7.01 32.15 -3.26
C PRO A 819 7.52 30.90 -4.01
N THR A 820 8.75 30.96 -4.50
CA THR A 820 9.36 29.86 -5.25
C THR A 820 10.02 28.86 -4.31
N VAL A 821 9.80 27.56 -4.53
CA VAL A 821 10.50 26.48 -3.84
C VAL A 821 11.50 25.84 -4.81
N PRO A 822 12.75 25.54 -4.40
CA PRO A 822 13.70 24.83 -5.24
C PRO A 822 13.18 23.46 -5.68
N MET A 823 13.54 23.03 -6.88
CA MET A 823 13.24 21.66 -7.32
C MET A 823 14.05 20.65 -6.50
N ASP A 824 13.40 19.57 -6.06
CA ASP A 824 14.07 18.45 -5.41
C ASP A 824 15.18 17.88 -6.29
N TYR A 825 16.34 17.61 -5.69
CA TYR A 825 17.49 17.02 -6.37
C TYR A 825 17.14 15.68 -7.05
N SER A 826 16.34 14.83 -6.39
CA SER A 826 15.89 13.54 -6.94
C SER A 826 15.07 13.74 -8.21
N TRP A 827 14.13 14.69 -8.19
CA TRP A 827 13.27 14.98 -9.33
C TRP A 827 14.05 15.58 -10.50
N ALA A 828 14.91 16.56 -10.23
CA ALA A 828 15.78 17.16 -11.24
C ALA A 828 16.69 16.12 -11.92
N ARG A 829 17.18 15.14 -11.15
CA ARG A 829 18.00 14.03 -11.67
C ARG A 829 17.17 13.02 -12.47
N GLU A 830 15.97 12.68 -12.01
CA GLU A 830 15.05 11.75 -12.70
C GLU A 830 14.66 12.30 -14.08
N LEU A 831 14.45 13.61 -14.19
CA LEU A 831 14.15 14.31 -15.45
C LEU A 831 15.39 14.61 -16.31
N GLY A 832 16.60 14.31 -15.82
CA GLY A 832 17.86 14.58 -16.52
C GLY A 832 18.23 16.08 -16.64
N LEU A 833 17.63 16.95 -15.82
CA LEU A 833 17.89 18.40 -15.83
C LEU A 833 19.24 18.77 -15.19
N ILE A 834 19.72 17.92 -14.30
CA ILE A 834 21.01 18.07 -13.64
C ILE A 834 21.84 16.81 -13.79
N ARG A 835 23.16 16.98 -13.71
CA ARG A 835 24.12 15.89 -13.59
C ARG A 835 24.91 16.09 -12.30
N LYS A 836 25.02 15.05 -11.50
CA LYS A 836 25.94 15.01 -10.36
C LYS A 836 26.89 13.84 -10.58
N PRO A 837 28.21 14.07 -10.61
CA PRO A 837 29.17 12.99 -10.72
C PRO A 837 29.01 12.03 -9.52
N ALA A 838 29.12 10.73 -9.78
CA ALA A 838 29.11 9.75 -8.70
C ALA A 838 30.39 9.93 -7.87
N SER A 839 30.26 9.99 -6.54
CA SER A 839 31.42 10.12 -5.64
C SER A 839 32.15 8.80 -5.43
N PHE A 840 31.52 7.68 -5.81
CA PHE A 840 32.01 6.33 -5.60
C PHE A 840 31.89 5.52 -6.89
N MET A 841 32.84 4.62 -7.11
CA MET A 841 32.81 3.59 -8.13
C MET A 841 32.91 2.23 -7.43
N THR A 842 32.08 1.29 -7.85
CA THR A 842 32.11 -0.11 -7.41
C THR A 842 31.98 -1.01 -8.63
N SER A 843 32.63 -2.17 -8.62
CA SER A 843 32.64 -3.16 -9.71
C SER A 843 32.38 -4.59 -9.22
N ILE A 844 32.27 -4.81 -7.91
CA ILE A 844 32.28 -6.16 -7.33
C ILE A 844 30.88 -6.72 -7.09
N CYS A 845 29.89 -5.86 -6.87
CA CYS A 845 28.54 -6.25 -6.47
C CYS A 845 27.53 -5.18 -6.90
N ASP A 846 26.35 -5.60 -7.38
CA ASP A 846 25.18 -4.74 -7.56
C ASP A 846 23.96 -5.35 -6.85
N GLU A 847 23.52 -4.68 -5.81
CA GLU A 847 22.38 -5.07 -4.96
C GLU A 847 21.08 -4.33 -5.31
N ARG A 848 21.10 -3.42 -6.30
CA ARG A 848 19.95 -2.54 -6.61
C ARG A 848 18.91 -3.20 -7.51
N GLY A 849 19.26 -4.33 -8.14
CA GLY A 849 18.41 -5.07 -9.07
C GLY A 849 17.31 -5.87 -8.39
N GLN A 850 16.55 -6.63 -9.19
CA GLN A 850 15.59 -7.64 -8.68
C GLN A 850 16.30 -8.79 -7.96
N GLU A 851 17.58 -8.99 -8.28
CA GLU A 851 18.42 -10.04 -7.74
C GLU A 851 19.82 -9.48 -7.44
N LEU A 852 20.48 -10.04 -6.43
CA LEU A 852 21.86 -9.70 -6.09
C LEU A 852 22.81 -10.22 -7.16
N ILE A 853 23.76 -9.39 -7.60
CA ILE A 853 24.72 -9.74 -8.66
C ILE A 853 26.15 -9.62 -8.12
N TYR A 854 26.93 -10.69 -8.19
CA TYR A 854 28.37 -10.71 -7.86
C TYR A 854 29.22 -10.68 -9.12
N ALA A 855 29.91 -9.56 -9.36
CA ALA A 855 30.74 -9.32 -10.55
C ALA A 855 30.09 -9.76 -11.87
N GLY A 856 28.81 -9.44 -12.05
CA GLY A 856 28.03 -9.78 -13.25
C GLY A 856 27.28 -11.12 -13.19
N MET A 857 27.56 -12.00 -12.22
CA MET A 857 26.83 -13.25 -12.04
C MET A 857 25.69 -13.10 -11.01
N PRO A 858 24.42 -13.33 -11.38
CA PRO A 858 23.29 -13.34 -10.44
C PRO A 858 23.48 -14.40 -9.35
N ILE A 859 23.00 -14.13 -8.14
CA ILE A 859 23.20 -15.02 -7.00
C ILE A 859 22.60 -16.42 -7.22
N THR A 860 21.48 -16.52 -7.93
CA THR A 860 20.89 -17.82 -8.33
C THR A 860 21.83 -18.61 -9.23
N GLU A 861 22.54 -17.95 -10.15
CA GLU A 861 23.54 -18.58 -11.00
C GLU A 861 24.79 -19.00 -10.20
N VAL A 862 25.23 -18.19 -9.22
CA VAL A 862 26.33 -18.54 -8.30
C VAL A 862 26.05 -19.87 -7.58
N PHE A 863 24.84 -20.05 -7.06
CA PHE A 863 24.42 -21.30 -6.41
C PHE A 863 24.21 -22.44 -7.41
N LYS A 864 23.57 -22.16 -8.55
CA LYS A 864 23.32 -23.15 -9.61
C LYS A 864 24.61 -23.77 -10.14
N GLU A 865 25.66 -22.95 -10.26
CA GLU A 865 26.97 -23.37 -10.76
C GLU A 865 27.91 -23.88 -9.64
N GLU A 866 27.41 -24.07 -8.41
CA GLU A 866 28.11 -24.63 -7.25
C GLU A 866 29.47 -23.96 -6.98
N MET A 867 29.53 -22.63 -7.09
CA MET A 867 30.80 -21.89 -7.11
C MET A 867 31.62 -22.03 -5.80
N GLY A 868 30.98 -22.28 -4.67
CA GLY A 868 31.64 -22.36 -3.35
C GLY A 868 32.15 -21.01 -2.84
N ILE A 869 32.77 -21.01 -1.67
CA ILE A 869 33.36 -19.79 -1.07
C ILE A 869 34.51 -19.30 -1.95
N GLY A 870 35.33 -20.23 -2.46
CA GLY A 870 36.45 -19.90 -3.35
C GLY A 870 35.99 -19.26 -4.66
N GLY A 871 34.87 -19.71 -5.23
CA GLY A 871 34.31 -19.11 -6.44
C GLY A 871 33.68 -17.74 -6.19
N VAL A 872 32.98 -17.56 -5.07
CA VAL A 872 32.47 -16.24 -4.66
C VAL A 872 33.61 -15.27 -4.38
N LEU A 873 34.71 -15.71 -3.75
CA LEU A 873 35.92 -14.90 -3.59
C LEU A 873 36.54 -14.55 -4.95
N GLY A 874 36.53 -15.48 -5.91
CA GLY A 874 36.91 -15.21 -7.29
C GLY A 874 36.11 -14.05 -7.92
N LEU A 875 34.79 -14.06 -7.75
CA LEU A 875 33.91 -12.99 -8.23
C LEU A 875 34.16 -11.68 -7.48
N LEU A 876 34.18 -11.68 -6.15
CA LEU A 876 34.24 -10.44 -5.38
C LEU A 876 35.62 -9.79 -5.40
N TRP A 877 36.71 -10.56 -5.28
CA TRP A 877 38.06 -10.00 -5.19
C TRP A 877 38.66 -9.74 -6.57
N PHE A 878 38.40 -10.65 -7.51
CA PHE A 878 39.04 -10.64 -8.82
C PHE A 878 38.09 -10.30 -9.97
N GLN A 879 36.77 -10.31 -9.74
CA GLN A 879 35.75 -10.15 -10.78
C GLN A 879 35.88 -11.20 -11.90
N LYS A 880 36.37 -12.40 -11.54
CA LYS A 880 36.55 -13.53 -12.47
C LYS A 880 35.79 -14.75 -11.99
N ARG A 881 35.18 -15.46 -12.94
CA ARG A 881 34.71 -16.83 -12.73
C ARG A 881 35.90 -17.79 -12.84
N LEU A 882 36.54 -18.07 -11.71
CA LEU A 882 37.74 -18.92 -11.67
C LEU A 882 37.43 -20.39 -12.01
N PRO A 883 38.41 -21.14 -12.55
CA PRO A 883 38.30 -22.59 -12.66
C PRO A 883 38.06 -23.25 -11.29
N LYS A 884 37.33 -24.37 -11.27
CA LYS A 884 36.99 -25.09 -10.02
C LYS A 884 38.21 -25.44 -9.18
N TYR A 885 39.31 -25.86 -9.81
CA TYR A 885 40.53 -26.18 -9.07
C TYR A 885 41.14 -24.96 -8.38
N SER A 886 41.00 -23.76 -8.96
CA SER A 886 41.43 -22.50 -8.37
C SER A 886 40.53 -22.10 -7.21
N CYS A 887 39.21 -22.22 -7.35
CA CYS A 887 38.26 -22.01 -6.26
C CYS A 887 38.59 -22.90 -5.06
N GLN A 888 38.77 -24.19 -5.31
CA GLN A 888 39.06 -25.16 -4.27
C GLN A 888 40.47 -24.96 -3.68
N PHE A 889 41.47 -24.52 -4.46
CA PHE A 889 42.77 -24.12 -3.92
C PHE A 889 42.65 -22.94 -2.95
N ILE A 890 41.86 -21.90 -3.29
CA ILE A 890 41.60 -20.76 -2.41
C ILE A 890 40.98 -21.23 -1.09
N GLU A 891 39.98 -22.11 -1.15
CA GLU A 891 39.36 -22.68 0.04
C GLU A 891 40.38 -23.47 0.89
N MET A 892 41.24 -24.26 0.26
CA MET A 892 42.31 -24.98 0.96
C MET A 892 43.31 -24.04 1.64
N CYS A 893 43.68 -22.92 1.00
CA CYS A 893 44.52 -21.89 1.61
C CYS A 893 43.87 -21.29 2.86
N LEU A 894 42.56 -21.02 2.83
CA LEU A 894 41.82 -20.50 3.98
C LEU A 894 41.79 -21.52 5.13
N MET A 895 41.63 -22.81 4.82
CA MET A 895 41.60 -23.87 5.82
C MET A 895 42.95 -24.02 6.56
N VAL A 896 44.08 -24.03 5.84
CA VAL A 896 45.40 -24.22 6.48
C VAL A 896 45.91 -22.97 7.22
N THR A 897 45.35 -21.80 6.90
CA THR A 897 45.65 -20.54 7.58
C THR A 897 44.69 -20.21 8.73
N ALA A 898 43.63 -21.02 8.90
CA ALA A 898 42.52 -20.78 9.82
C ALA A 898 42.98 -20.44 11.24
N ASP A 899 43.89 -21.23 11.80
CA ASP A 899 44.49 -20.96 13.12
C ASP A 899 45.91 -21.51 13.23
N HIS A 900 46.68 -21.04 14.21
CA HIS A 900 47.99 -21.59 14.56
C HIS A 900 48.27 -21.51 16.08
N GLY A 901 47.22 -21.67 16.88
CA GLY A 901 47.27 -21.69 18.33
C GLY A 901 47.31 -20.30 19.00
N PRO A 902 47.08 -20.26 20.32
CA PRO A 902 46.84 -19.01 21.07
C PRO A 902 48.08 -18.15 21.33
N ALA A 903 49.27 -18.66 21.02
CA ALA A 903 50.54 -18.01 21.34
C ALA A 903 50.98 -16.96 20.31
N VAL A 904 50.39 -16.99 19.10
CA VAL A 904 50.70 -15.99 18.08
C VAL A 904 50.10 -14.63 18.46
N SER A 905 50.77 -13.54 18.08
CA SER A 905 50.43 -12.18 18.51
C SER A 905 48.94 -11.86 18.41
N GLY A 906 48.32 -12.17 17.26
CA GLY A 906 46.89 -11.86 17.06
C GLY A 906 45.94 -12.73 17.87
N ALA A 907 46.25 -14.02 18.05
CA ALA A 907 45.42 -14.89 18.88
C ALA A 907 45.51 -14.47 20.35
N HIS A 908 46.72 -14.16 20.82
CA HIS A 908 46.95 -13.65 22.17
C HIS A 908 46.15 -12.35 22.41
N ASN A 909 46.27 -11.37 21.52
CA ASN A 909 45.52 -10.12 21.63
C ASN A 909 44.01 -10.32 21.60
N THR A 910 43.51 -11.26 20.79
CA THR A 910 42.09 -11.63 20.77
C THR A 910 41.64 -12.21 22.11
N ILE A 911 42.44 -13.11 22.68
CA ILE A 911 42.18 -13.73 23.99
C ILE A 911 42.19 -12.70 25.11
N ILE A 912 43.20 -11.82 25.17
CA ILE A 912 43.27 -10.76 26.18
C ILE A 912 42.04 -9.86 26.09
N CYS A 913 41.64 -9.46 24.88
CA CYS A 913 40.46 -8.62 24.66
C CYS A 913 39.15 -9.34 25.06
N ALA A 914 39.02 -10.63 24.72
CA ALA A 914 37.87 -11.45 25.10
C ALA A 914 37.73 -11.60 26.61
N ARG A 915 38.87 -11.84 27.30
CA ARG A 915 39.02 -11.92 28.76
C ARG A 915 38.77 -10.58 29.45
N ALA A 916 39.03 -9.45 28.77
CA ALA A 916 38.67 -8.11 29.22
C ALA A 916 37.17 -7.79 29.07
N GLY A 917 36.34 -8.78 28.76
CA GLY A 917 34.88 -8.62 28.69
C GLY A 917 34.37 -8.01 27.39
N LYS A 918 35.23 -7.82 26.37
CA LYS A 918 34.82 -7.22 25.09
C LYS A 918 33.97 -8.16 24.24
N ASP A 919 33.31 -7.60 23.24
CA ASP A 919 32.50 -8.30 22.24
C ASP A 919 33.37 -8.99 21.17
N LEU A 920 32.73 -9.78 20.30
CA LEU A 920 33.39 -10.57 19.25
C LEU A 920 34.20 -9.69 18.30
N VAL A 921 33.61 -8.58 17.84
CA VAL A 921 34.23 -7.70 16.83
C VAL A 921 35.43 -6.98 17.43
N SER A 922 35.28 -6.38 18.63
CA SER A 922 36.40 -5.76 19.33
C SER A 922 37.56 -6.75 19.54
N SER A 923 37.23 -7.98 19.95
CA SER A 923 38.24 -8.98 20.27
C SER A 923 38.97 -9.47 19.02
N LEU A 924 38.21 -9.82 17.98
CA LEU A 924 38.75 -10.21 16.68
C LEU A 924 39.65 -9.11 16.12
N THR A 925 39.17 -7.86 16.06
CA THR A 925 39.92 -6.73 15.50
C THR A 925 41.21 -6.46 16.28
N SER A 926 41.17 -6.56 17.62
CA SER A 926 42.37 -6.46 18.46
C SER A 926 43.45 -7.46 18.05
N GLY A 927 43.06 -8.67 17.65
CA GLY A 927 43.97 -9.66 17.09
C GLY A 927 44.38 -9.37 15.65
N LEU A 928 43.43 -9.04 14.77
CA LEU A 928 43.69 -8.77 13.35
C LEU A 928 44.63 -7.58 13.15
N LEU A 929 44.60 -6.57 14.02
CA LEU A 929 45.51 -5.41 13.96
C LEU A 929 46.99 -5.76 14.22
N THR A 930 47.27 -6.99 14.66
CA THR A 930 48.65 -7.50 14.73
C THR A 930 49.15 -8.08 13.40
N ILE A 931 48.23 -8.35 12.46
CA ILE A 931 48.57 -8.90 11.14
C ILE A 931 49.17 -7.79 10.27
N GLY A 932 50.35 -8.05 9.74
CA GLY A 932 51.17 -7.11 8.98
C GLY A 932 52.57 -7.69 8.80
N ASP A 933 53.59 -6.87 8.96
CA ASP A 933 54.96 -7.19 8.53
C ASP A 933 55.54 -8.44 9.23
N ARG A 934 55.48 -8.48 10.57
CA ARG A 934 56.13 -9.53 11.38
C ARG A 934 55.23 -10.75 11.60
N PHE A 935 53.92 -10.55 11.63
CA PHE A 935 52.93 -11.62 11.83
C PHE A 935 51.94 -11.61 10.67
N GLY A 936 51.90 -12.69 9.89
CA GLY A 936 51.00 -12.86 8.76
C GLY A 936 51.46 -12.30 7.41
N GLY A 937 52.45 -11.40 7.36
CA GLY A 937 52.98 -10.83 6.11
C GLY A 937 53.91 -11.75 5.31
N ALA A 938 54.21 -12.95 5.81
CA ALA A 938 55.16 -13.86 5.18
C ALA A 938 54.66 -14.43 3.83
N LEU A 939 53.33 -14.59 3.65
CA LEU A 939 52.73 -15.05 2.39
C LEU A 939 53.06 -14.07 1.24
N ASP A 940 52.73 -12.80 1.44
CA ASP A 940 52.94 -11.73 0.47
C ASP A 940 54.44 -11.47 0.24
N ALA A 941 55.24 -11.46 1.31
CA ALA A 941 56.68 -11.26 1.23
C ALA A 941 57.39 -12.37 0.44
N ALA A 942 56.98 -13.63 0.62
CA ALA A 942 57.53 -14.74 -0.15
C ALA A 942 57.11 -14.65 -1.63
N ALA A 943 55.82 -14.42 -1.91
CA ALA A 943 55.32 -14.27 -3.27
C ALA A 943 56.07 -13.18 -4.04
N LYS A 944 56.22 -11.98 -3.47
CA LYS A 944 56.95 -10.85 -4.07
C LYS A 944 58.44 -11.16 -4.26
N MET A 945 59.08 -11.76 -3.27
CA MET A 945 60.51 -12.07 -3.33
C MET A 945 60.83 -13.12 -4.39
N PHE A 946 60.07 -14.22 -4.43
CA PHE A 946 60.26 -15.28 -5.43
C PHE A 946 59.90 -14.79 -6.83
N SER A 947 58.77 -14.08 -7.00
CA SER A 947 58.37 -13.52 -8.30
C SER A 947 59.45 -12.61 -8.86
N LYS A 948 59.98 -11.67 -8.04
CA LYS A 948 61.07 -10.78 -8.45
C LYS A 948 62.33 -11.52 -8.86
N ALA A 949 62.69 -12.60 -8.17
CA ALA A 949 63.86 -13.40 -8.51
C ALA A 949 63.64 -14.13 -9.84
N PHE A 950 62.52 -14.84 -9.97
CA PHE A 950 62.14 -15.58 -11.17
C PHE A 950 62.03 -14.68 -12.40
N ASP A 951 61.30 -13.57 -12.29
CA ASP A 951 61.07 -12.64 -13.40
C ASP A 951 62.35 -11.86 -13.79
N SER A 952 63.36 -11.78 -12.91
CA SER A 952 64.67 -11.22 -13.24
C SER A 952 65.59 -12.17 -14.02
N GLY A 953 65.17 -13.43 -14.20
CA GLY A 953 65.93 -14.45 -14.95
C GLY A 953 67.17 -14.99 -14.25
N ILE A 954 67.45 -14.59 -13.00
CA ILE A 954 68.56 -15.17 -12.22
C ILE A 954 68.22 -16.61 -11.83
N ILE A 955 69.21 -17.50 -11.89
CA ILE A 955 69.00 -18.90 -11.50
C ILE A 955 68.88 -19.04 -9.97
N PRO A 956 68.25 -20.12 -9.45
CA PRO A 956 68.05 -20.33 -8.01
C PRO A 956 69.32 -20.15 -7.16
N MET A 957 70.48 -20.62 -7.63
CA MET A 957 71.76 -20.49 -6.93
C MET A 957 72.24 -19.04 -6.85
N GLU A 958 72.08 -18.27 -7.92
CA GLU A 958 72.41 -16.84 -7.95
C GLU A 958 71.52 -16.05 -7.01
N PHE A 959 70.22 -16.36 -6.96
CA PHE A 959 69.29 -15.75 -6.03
C PHE A 959 69.67 -16.01 -4.56
N VAL A 960 69.98 -17.25 -4.20
CA VAL A 960 70.42 -17.61 -2.85
C VAL A 960 71.70 -16.86 -2.46
N ASN A 961 72.66 -16.75 -3.39
CA ASN A 961 73.91 -16.03 -3.15
C ASN A 961 73.70 -14.50 -3.06
N LYS A 962 72.81 -13.94 -3.87
CA LYS A 962 72.42 -12.53 -3.84
C LYS A 962 71.81 -12.16 -2.49
N MET A 963 70.86 -12.94 -1.98
CA MET A 963 70.24 -12.68 -0.67
C MET A 963 71.25 -12.75 0.47
N LYS A 964 72.16 -13.74 0.42
CA LYS A 964 73.28 -13.83 1.38
C LYS A 964 74.17 -12.58 1.32
N LYS A 965 74.49 -12.08 0.12
CA LYS A 965 75.32 -10.88 -0.08
C LYS A 965 74.62 -9.60 0.42
N GLU A 966 73.31 -9.52 0.26
CA GLU A 966 72.49 -8.40 0.75
C GLU A 966 72.20 -8.46 2.27
N GLY A 967 72.63 -9.51 2.97
CA GLY A 967 72.32 -9.70 4.39
C GLY A 967 70.84 -10.00 4.67
N LYS A 968 70.11 -10.52 3.67
CA LYS A 968 68.68 -10.83 3.76
C LYS A 968 68.47 -12.34 3.81
N LEU A 969 67.54 -12.77 4.65
CA LEU A 969 67.02 -14.13 4.62
C LEU A 969 65.97 -14.26 3.50
N ILE A 970 65.83 -15.47 2.96
CA ILE A 970 64.83 -15.76 1.93
C ILE A 970 63.48 -15.96 2.61
N MET A 971 62.51 -15.11 2.29
CA MET A 971 61.16 -15.20 2.84
C MET A 971 60.48 -16.48 2.33
N GLY A 972 59.76 -17.17 3.21
CA GLY A 972 59.15 -18.47 2.91
C GLY A 972 60.09 -19.68 3.05
N ILE A 973 61.38 -19.47 3.39
CA ILE A 973 62.33 -20.55 3.66
C ILE A 973 62.66 -20.61 5.15
N GLY A 974 62.56 -21.81 5.73
CA GLY A 974 62.92 -22.10 7.10
C GLY A 974 61.75 -22.55 7.96
N HIS A 975 62.02 -23.52 8.83
CA HIS A 975 61.09 -23.97 9.86
C HIS A 975 61.86 -24.27 11.16
N ARG A 976 61.19 -24.10 12.31
CA ARG A 976 61.79 -24.32 13.65
C ARG A 976 62.06 -25.82 13.94
N VAL A 977 61.09 -26.68 13.63
CA VAL A 977 61.13 -28.13 13.94
C VAL A 977 61.19 -29.02 12.68
N LYS A 978 60.33 -28.77 11.69
CA LYS A 978 60.24 -29.50 10.43
C LYS A 978 61.53 -29.36 9.60
N SER A 979 61.84 -30.40 8.85
CA SER A 979 63.05 -30.54 8.05
C SER A 979 62.76 -31.34 6.78
N ILE A 980 63.74 -31.47 5.89
CA ILE A 980 63.60 -32.27 4.66
C ILE A 980 63.17 -33.73 4.93
N ASN A 981 63.57 -34.30 6.07
CA ASN A 981 63.21 -35.66 6.49
C ASN A 981 61.94 -35.72 7.36
N ASN A 982 61.45 -34.57 7.83
CA ASN A 982 60.24 -34.44 8.65
C ASN A 982 59.41 -33.28 8.09
N PRO A 983 58.66 -33.51 7.00
CA PRO A 983 57.99 -32.44 6.26
C PRO A 983 56.85 -31.79 7.06
N ASP A 984 56.55 -30.53 6.75
CA ASP A 984 55.31 -29.88 7.20
C ASP A 984 54.12 -30.46 6.39
N MET A 985 53.13 -31.01 7.10
CA MET A 985 51.98 -31.65 6.46
C MET A 985 51.11 -30.66 5.67
N ARG A 986 51.02 -29.40 6.11
CA ARG A 986 50.27 -28.37 5.36
C ARG A 986 50.93 -28.07 4.02
N VAL A 987 52.27 -28.10 3.99
CA VAL A 987 53.05 -27.94 2.76
C VAL A 987 52.82 -29.12 1.83
N GLN A 988 52.84 -30.36 2.35
CA GLN A 988 52.58 -31.54 1.51
C GLN A 988 51.17 -31.52 0.90
N ILE A 989 50.14 -31.30 1.71
CA ILE A 989 48.74 -31.28 1.25
C ILE A 989 48.52 -30.27 0.11
N LEU A 990 49.01 -29.04 0.28
CA LEU A 990 48.88 -28.00 -0.74
C LEU A 990 49.73 -28.29 -1.98
N LYS A 991 50.97 -28.74 -1.79
CA LYS A 991 51.89 -29.03 -2.90
C LYS A 991 51.36 -30.17 -3.78
N ASP A 992 50.82 -31.22 -3.16
CA ASP A 992 50.24 -32.37 -3.85
C ASP A 992 49.02 -31.93 -4.67
N TYR A 993 48.14 -31.12 -4.08
CA TYR A 993 46.98 -30.57 -4.79
C TYR A 993 47.38 -29.69 -5.98
N VAL A 994 48.34 -28.77 -5.78
CA VAL A 994 48.82 -27.85 -6.81
C VAL A 994 49.45 -28.64 -7.97
N ARG A 995 50.32 -29.62 -7.69
CA ARG A 995 50.94 -30.46 -8.73
C ARG A 995 49.94 -31.32 -9.49
N GLN A 996 48.85 -31.73 -8.85
CA GLN A 996 47.84 -32.57 -9.48
C GLN A 996 46.89 -31.76 -10.40
N HIS A 997 46.59 -30.50 -10.06
CA HIS A 997 45.49 -29.77 -10.71
C HIS A 997 45.92 -28.52 -11.49
N PHE A 998 47.07 -27.91 -11.19
CA PHE A 998 47.47 -26.68 -11.87
C PHE A 998 48.07 -27.02 -13.24
N PRO A 999 47.74 -26.24 -14.30
CA PRO A 999 48.26 -26.49 -15.63
C PRO A 999 49.77 -26.22 -15.74
N ALA A 1000 50.28 -25.26 -14.97
CA ALA A 1000 51.70 -24.93 -14.89
C ALA A 1000 52.04 -24.32 -13.52
N THR A 1001 53.23 -24.63 -13.01
CA THR A 1001 53.71 -24.20 -11.68
C THR A 1001 55.16 -23.69 -11.70
N PRO A 1002 55.54 -22.80 -12.64
CA PRO A 1002 56.93 -22.40 -12.84
C PRO A 1002 57.55 -21.74 -11.61
N LEU A 1003 56.80 -20.96 -10.84
CA LEU A 1003 57.33 -20.29 -9.66
C LEU A 1003 57.51 -21.25 -8.49
N LEU A 1004 56.58 -22.19 -8.31
CA LEU A 1004 56.72 -23.28 -7.36
C LEU A 1004 57.94 -24.15 -7.68
N ASP A 1005 58.17 -24.49 -8.95
CA ASP A 1005 59.34 -25.27 -9.34
C ASP A 1005 60.64 -24.52 -9.08
N TYR A 1006 60.69 -23.21 -9.38
CA TYR A 1006 61.81 -22.35 -9.00
C TYR A 1006 62.04 -22.31 -7.48
N ALA A 1007 60.97 -22.19 -6.69
CA ALA A 1007 61.04 -22.18 -5.23
C ALA A 1007 61.53 -23.50 -4.64
N LEU A 1008 61.14 -24.64 -5.23
CA LEU A 1008 61.61 -25.97 -4.85
C LEU A 1008 63.09 -26.18 -5.20
N GLU A 1009 63.60 -25.59 -6.29
CA GLU A 1009 65.04 -25.57 -6.57
C GLU A 1009 65.81 -24.72 -5.56
N VAL A 1010 65.27 -23.57 -5.16
CA VAL A 1010 65.84 -22.77 -4.06
C VAL A 1010 65.85 -23.58 -2.75
N GLU A 1011 64.78 -24.31 -2.45
CA GLU A 1011 64.70 -25.21 -1.28
C GLU A 1011 65.80 -26.28 -1.30
N LYS A 1012 66.07 -26.93 -2.44
CA LYS A 1012 67.17 -27.91 -2.56
C LYS A 1012 68.50 -27.30 -2.17
N ILE A 1013 68.76 -26.06 -2.59
CA ILE A 1013 69.99 -25.33 -2.28
C ILE A 1013 70.05 -24.93 -0.80
N THR A 1014 68.95 -24.51 -0.19
CA THR A 1014 68.95 -24.09 1.22
C THR A 1014 68.97 -25.27 2.20
N THR A 1015 68.25 -26.35 1.89
CA THR A 1015 68.23 -27.59 2.70
C THR A 1015 69.57 -28.31 2.71
N SER A 1016 70.36 -28.21 1.63
CA SER A 1016 71.75 -28.70 1.62
C SER A 1016 72.69 -27.92 2.55
N LYS A 1017 72.33 -26.68 2.94
CA LYS A 1017 73.06 -25.90 3.96
C LYS A 1017 72.62 -26.24 5.37
N LYS A 1018 71.30 -26.32 5.61
CA LYS A 1018 70.71 -26.79 6.86
C LYS A 1018 69.39 -27.48 6.56
N PRO A 1019 69.15 -28.69 7.10
CA PRO A 1019 67.99 -29.52 6.72
C PRO A 1019 66.64 -28.90 7.08
N ASN A 1020 66.60 -27.92 7.98
CA ASN A 1020 65.38 -27.21 8.38
C ASN A 1020 65.08 -25.96 7.53
N LEU A 1021 65.91 -25.63 6.55
CA LEU A 1021 65.67 -24.55 5.58
C LEU A 1021 64.80 -25.01 4.42
N ILE A 1022 63.65 -25.61 4.76
CA ILE A 1022 62.60 -26.07 3.85
C ILE A 1022 61.69 -24.92 3.41
N LEU A 1023 60.94 -25.09 2.32
CA LEU A 1023 59.85 -24.18 1.94
C LEU A 1023 58.72 -24.34 2.96
N ASN A 1024 58.40 -23.26 3.68
CA ASN A 1024 57.33 -23.27 4.68
C ASN A 1024 55.96 -23.04 4.03
N VAL A 1025 54.89 -23.15 4.81
CA VAL A 1025 53.51 -23.01 4.30
C VAL A 1025 53.25 -21.61 3.73
N ASP A 1026 53.82 -20.57 4.33
CA ASP A 1026 53.69 -19.18 3.87
C ASP A 1026 54.33 -19.02 2.48
N GLY A 1027 55.53 -19.58 2.29
CA GLY A 1027 56.25 -19.61 1.03
C GLY A 1027 55.53 -20.42 -0.04
N LEU A 1028 55.02 -21.60 0.32
CA LEU A 1028 54.27 -22.45 -0.60
C LEU A 1028 52.97 -21.78 -1.07
N ILE A 1029 52.15 -21.23 -0.16
CA ILE A 1029 50.92 -20.52 -0.54
C ILE A 1029 51.30 -19.32 -1.42
N GLY A 1030 52.33 -18.55 -1.03
CA GLY A 1030 52.77 -17.38 -1.79
C GLY A 1030 53.08 -17.71 -3.25
N VAL A 1031 53.96 -18.67 -3.51
CA VAL A 1031 54.37 -19.03 -4.89
C VAL A 1031 53.27 -19.75 -5.65
N ALA A 1032 52.50 -20.63 -5.00
CA ALA A 1032 51.39 -21.32 -5.64
C ALA A 1032 50.24 -20.36 -6.00
N PHE A 1033 49.97 -19.34 -5.19
CA PHE A 1033 48.94 -18.35 -5.51
C PHE A 1033 49.36 -17.49 -6.72
N VAL A 1034 50.63 -17.12 -6.82
CA VAL A 1034 51.18 -16.45 -8.01
C VAL A 1034 51.05 -17.36 -9.23
N ASP A 1035 51.39 -18.64 -9.12
CA ASP A 1035 51.20 -19.60 -10.21
C ASP A 1035 49.73 -19.76 -10.59
N MET A 1036 48.81 -19.76 -9.62
CA MET A 1036 47.36 -19.80 -9.89
C MET A 1036 46.95 -18.58 -10.73
N LEU A 1037 47.27 -17.37 -10.27
CA LEU A 1037 46.89 -16.14 -10.97
C LEU A 1037 47.50 -16.10 -12.38
N ARG A 1038 48.79 -16.43 -12.52
CA ARG A 1038 49.49 -16.36 -13.81
C ARG A 1038 49.08 -17.45 -14.80
N ASN A 1039 48.67 -18.63 -14.33
CA ASN A 1039 48.49 -19.80 -15.19
C ASN A 1039 47.05 -20.36 -15.22
N CYS A 1040 46.09 -19.80 -14.48
CA CYS A 1040 44.71 -20.30 -14.52
C CYS A 1040 43.91 -19.89 -15.77
N GLY A 1041 44.46 -18.97 -16.57
CA GLY A 1041 43.83 -18.46 -17.79
C GLY A 1041 42.77 -17.38 -17.57
N SER A 1042 42.54 -16.95 -16.31
CA SER A 1042 41.57 -15.89 -16.00
C SER A 1042 42.17 -14.47 -15.95
N PHE A 1043 43.51 -14.37 -15.90
CA PHE A 1043 44.24 -13.12 -15.72
C PHE A 1043 45.31 -12.94 -16.79
N THR A 1044 45.52 -11.69 -17.24
CA THR A 1044 46.77 -11.32 -17.91
C THR A 1044 47.91 -11.30 -16.90
N ARG A 1045 49.16 -11.21 -17.39
CA ARG A 1045 50.32 -11.10 -16.49
C ARG A 1045 50.22 -9.83 -15.65
N GLU A 1046 49.80 -8.72 -16.26
CA GLU A 1046 49.63 -7.43 -15.61
C GLU A 1046 48.57 -7.49 -14.50
N GLU A 1047 47.39 -8.07 -14.78
CA GLU A 1047 46.34 -8.27 -13.77
C GLU A 1047 46.83 -9.15 -12.61
N ALA A 1048 47.51 -10.26 -12.92
CA ALA A 1048 48.05 -11.16 -11.90
C ALA A 1048 49.08 -10.46 -11.00
N ASP A 1049 49.99 -9.69 -11.58
CA ASP A 1049 51.02 -8.97 -10.84
C ASP A 1049 50.43 -7.82 -10.01
N GLU A 1050 49.39 -7.13 -10.52
CA GLU A 1050 48.65 -6.11 -9.77
C GLU A 1050 47.98 -6.69 -8.51
N TYR A 1051 47.28 -7.83 -8.61
CA TYR A 1051 46.64 -8.46 -7.45
C TYR A 1051 47.64 -8.89 -6.37
N ILE A 1052 48.85 -9.29 -6.76
CA ILE A 1052 49.93 -9.57 -5.82
C ILE A 1052 50.45 -8.27 -5.20
N ASP A 1053 50.62 -7.21 -5.97
CA ASP A 1053 51.14 -5.94 -5.47
C ASP A 1053 50.21 -5.30 -4.43
N ILE A 1054 48.90 -5.21 -4.74
CA ILE A 1054 47.88 -4.64 -3.84
C ILE A 1054 47.60 -5.51 -2.61
N GLY A 1055 48.17 -6.73 -2.54
CA GLY A 1055 48.17 -7.56 -1.34
C GLY A 1055 46.99 -8.52 -1.23
N ALA A 1056 46.50 -9.10 -2.33
CA ALA A 1056 45.46 -10.14 -2.27
C ALA A 1056 45.85 -11.32 -1.36
N LEU A 1057 47.14 -11.66 -1.29
CA LEU A 1057 47.68 -12.68 -0.39
C LEU A 1057 47.57 -12.32 1.09
N ASN A 1058 47.71 -11.04 1.45
CA ASN A 1058 47.43 -10.58 2.81
C ASN A 1058 45.95 -10.82 3.15
N GLY A 1059 45.06 -10.55 2.18
CA GLY A 1059 43.63 -10.85 2.28
C GLY A 1059 43.35 -12.32 2.60
N ILE A 1060 44.03 -13.26 1.94
CA ILE A 1060 43.89 -14.71 2.22
C ILE A 1060 44.27 -15.04 3.67
N PHE A 1061 45.40 -14.53 4.16
CA PHE A 1061 45.82 -14.79 5.53
C PHE A 1061 44.85 -14.17 6.55
N VAL A 1062 44.42 -12.92 6.33
CA VAL A 1062 43.48 -12.21 7.21
C VAL A 1062 42.12 -12.94 7.25
N LEU A 1063 41.57 -13.31 6.10
CA LEU A 1063 40.28 -13.99 6.01
C LEU A 1063 40.34 -15.39 6.66
N GLY A 1064 41.39 -16.15 6.35
CA GLY A 1064 41.64 -17.46 6.98
C GLY A 1064 41.76 -17.33 8.49
N ARG A 1065 42.72 -16.52 8.96
CA ARG A 1065 43.04 -16.37 10.38
C ARG A 1065 41.91 -15.79 11.23
N SER A 1066 41.00 -15.03 10.62
CA SER A 1066 39.79 -14.55 11.28
C SER A 1066 38.96 -15.70 11.87
N MET A 1067 38.90 -16.86 11.19
CA MET A 1067 38.19 -18.03 11.69
C MET A 1067 38.75 -18.52 13.04
N GLY A 1068 40.08 -18.65 13.14
CA GLY A 1068 40.75 -19.05 14.38
C GLY A 1068 40.60 -18.04 15.51
N PHE A 1069 40.69 -16.74 15.21
CA PHE A 1069 40.53 -15.69 16.22
C PHE A 1069 39.10 -15.64 16.76
N ILE A 1070 38.08 -15.80 15.91
CA ILE A 1070 36.70 -15.96 16.36
C ILE A 1070 36.58 -17.22 17.24
N GLY A 1071 37.21 -18.33 16.84
CA GLY A 1071 37.30 -19.55 17.64
C GLY A 1071 37.87 -19.29 19.03
N HIS A 1072 38.97 -18.54 19.14
CA HIS A 1072 39.56 -18.15 20.42
C HIS A 1072 38.66 -17.24 21.25
N TYR A 1073 38.00 -16.25 20.66
CA TYR A 1073 37.03 -15.40 21.37
C TYR A 1073 35.92 -16.26 22.01
N LEU A 1074 35.30 -17.14 21.21
CA LEU A 1074 34.23 -18.02 21.66
C LEU A 1074 34.73 -19.00 22.73
N ASP A 1075 35.94 -19.54 22.56
CA ASP A 1075 36.56 -20.43 23.54
C ASP A 1075 36.78 -19.72 24.89
N GLN A 1076 37.32 -18.50 24.90
CA GLN A 1076 37.53 -17.76 26.15
C GLN A 1076 36.21 -17.39 26.85
N LYS A 1077 35.16 -17.02 26.09
CA LYS A 1077 33.82 -16.79 26.64
C LYS A 1077 33.24 -18.08 27.23
N ARG A 1078 33.37 -19.20 26.52
CA ARG A 1078 32.92 -20.52 26.98
C ARG A 1078 33.66 -20.98 28.25
N LEU A 1079 34.97 -20.77 28.30
CA LEU A 1079 35.83 -21.09 29.45
C LEU A 1079 35.65 -20.12 30.63
N LYS A 1080 34.81 -19.08 30.49
CA LYS A 1080 34.54 -18.05 31.51
C LYS A 1080 35.84 -17.45 32.09
N GLN A 1081 36.85 -17.25 31.25
CA GLN A 1081 38.14 -16.73 31.68
C GLN A 1081 38.02 -15.26 32.11
N GLY A 1082 38.49 -14.94 33.31
CA GLY A 1082 38.47 -13.58 33.87
C GLY A 1082 39.53 -12.65 33.26
N LEU A 1083 39.48 -11.37 33.64
CA LEU A 1083 40.41 -10.33 33.20
C LEU A 1083 41.87 -10.78 33.35
N TYR A 1084 42.68 -10.56 32.31
CA TYR A 1084 44.11 -10.81 32.35
C TYR A 1084 44.87 -9.55 32.79
N ARG A 1085 45.82 -9.73 33.71
CA ARG A 1085 46.80 -8.71 34.10
C ARG A 1085 48.18 -9.36 34.00
N HIS A 1086 49.07 -8.75 33.23
CA HIS A 1086 50.39 -9.33 33.01
C HIS A 1086 51.21 -9.34 34.31
N PRO A 1087 51.93 -10.43 34.61
CA PRO A 1087 52.81 -10.52 35.78
C PRO A 1087 53.87 -9.41 35.77
N TRP A 1088 54.15 -8.84 36.95
CA TRP A 1088 55.13 -7.75 37.08
C TRP A 1088 56.59 -8.22 36.94
N ASP A 1089 56.86 -9.51 37.18
CA ASP A 1089 58.17 -10.13 37.03
C ASP A 1089 58.60 -10.31 35.57
N ASP A 1090 57.65 -10.27 34.62
CA ASP A 1090 57.89 -10.32 33.17
C ASP A 1090 58.07 -8.91 32.55
N ILE A 1091 58.08 -7.85 33.38
CA ILE A 1091 58.21 -6.46 32.93
C ILE A 1091 59.46 -5.82 33.56
N SER A 1092 60.40 -5.39 32.71
CA SER A 1092 61.55 -4.58 33.16
C SER A 1092 61.14 -3.11 33.32
N TYR A 1093 60.89 -2.69 34.56
CA TYR A 1093 60.55 -1.31 34.92
C TYR A 1093 61.82 -0.44 35.02
N VAL A 1094 62.34 -0.01 33.87
CA VAL A 1094 63.49 0.91 33.79
C VAL A 1094 63.00 2.37 33.82
N LEU A 1095 62.42 2.79 34.95
CA LEU A 1095 61.95 4.16 35.14
C LEU A 1095 63.13 5.12 35.39
N PRO A 1096 63.05 6.39 34.94
CA PRO A 1096 64.02 7.41 35.34
C PRO A 1096 64.01 7.66 36.86
N GLU A 1097 65.18 7.82 37.48
CA GLU A 1097 65.28 8.31 38.86
C GLU A 1097 64.94 9.81 38.90
N HIS A 1098 63.78 10.18 39.46
CA HIS A 1098 63.32 11.55 39.74
C HIS A 1098 63.41 12.58 38.58
N MET A 1099 62.34 12.73 37.80
CA MET A 1099 62.12 13.99 37.06
C MET A 1099 61.68 15.07 38.05
N SER A 1100 62.49 16.10 38.23
CA SER A 1100 62.02 17.40 38.71
C SER A 1100 61.49 18.18 37.50
N MET A 1101 60.22 18.61 37.63
CA MET A 1101 59.20 18.92 36.60
C MET A 1101 58.64 17.71 35.88
#